data_AF-A0A6L9ZUS2-F1
#
_entry.id   AF-A0A6L9ZUS2-F1
#
_cell.length_a   1.000
_cell.length_b   1.000
_cell.length_c   1.000
_cell.angle_alpha   90.00
_cell.angle_beta   90.00
_cell.angle_gamma   90.00
#
_symmetry.space_group_name_H-M   'P 1'
#
loop_
_entity.id
_entity.type
_entity.pdbx_description
1 polymer ?
#
loop_
_entity_poly.entity_id
_entity_poly.type
_entity_poly.pdbx_seq_one_letter_code
_entity_poly.pdbx_strand_id
1 'polypeptide(L)'
;MLFINYYQQPEEFKMHDLAQFTLRDMIECSSKLRQIGHEAVSMEEITNRIVNYLYNNLVDYQTKEKSCALIRFFKTHDFDNLEPRLQQFARQILGSNYSTEKLKCLTLLATAGEREEWNNRLNSRGHQVIPLSCQEVVEKIPMISQLIYQFGLDINSLLKPEPQQLIELEQKTYNVFYVPDAVSSEYIPAKENFVIPFGIKSVLAFGGLLPDGNLFAVILFSKVKILRATAEMFSTLALSIKTAILPFVDRRIFNNYCHLISAVPKVEELNSNIATLTQLLEVSEHYTIKQSDRLEQIISQLSQTLENLKNTQKELEIKQIEAEAANRAKSEFLAMMSHEIRTPMNGVLGMTELLLNTNLTSQQLNFVETISDSGDALLNIINDLLDFSKIESGKLELYYEAFNLQECLESIIDLFAPKAFNQKIELAYYWHPSTPKNIILDSRRVRQVLVNLLSNGFKFTKNGAVTVSVSSKVISQGEKKPRYQFEFAVKDTGIGISLEQQNRLFKPFSQVDSSTTRKYGGTGLGLVICKHLVEMMGGKIWVESQLGKGSTFYFTITSKITRDVPKTIPPSLSGKRILIFDENATNCQILTQQIQDWKMLPIATQQQNQALEWLREERNFDAIILDWQMLNRDGLTLVKEIRKLQFCQELPLIILTSVGVTEQEIISKINFSAILTKPIKQSQLYETLDRVFRLEQPTAIVESNSMNMIESINNSLLSILVAEDNQVNQKVALLMLKNLGYSADVAVNGLEVIAAVQRKSYDIILMDVEMPEMSGVEATCWIRQHFPDNQKPYIIAMTASAMQEDRQICLDSGMNNYVSKPVKIDQLKSILQVN
;
A
#
# COMPACT_ATOMS: atom_id res chain seq x y z
N MET A 1 -11.85 58.75 49.52
CA MET A 1 -10.68 58.69 50.43
C MET A 1 -10.17 57.26 50.50
N LEU A 2 -9.31 56.87 49.55
CA LEU A 2 -8.34 55.74 49.60
C LEU A 2 -7.71 55.58 48.18
N PHE A 3 -7.28 56.68 47.58
CA PHE A 3 -6.49 56.72 46.33
C PHE A 3 -5.21 57.52 46.62
N ILE A 4 -4.47 57.09 47.63
CA ILE A 4 -3.13 57.59 47.95
C ILE A 4 -2.33 56.36 48.42
N ASN A 5 -1.35 55.95 47.59
CA ASN A 5 -0.17 55.09 47.87
C ASN A 5 0.10 54.03 46.79
N TYR A 6 0.36 54.47 45.55
CA TYR A 6 1.18 53.69 44.60
C TYR A 6 2.05 54.64 43.76
N TYR A 7 2.85 55.47 44.44
CA TYR A 7 3.98 56.17 43.82
C TYR A 7 5.10 56.22 44.83
N GLN A 8 6.06 55.30 44.67
CA GLN A 8 7.49 55.39 45.01
C GLN A 8 8.05 53.96 45.04
N GLN A 9 8.19 53.36 43.86
CA GLN A 9 9.31 52.47 43.60
C GLN A 9 10.27 53.21 42.65
N PRO A 10 11.59 53.08 42.80
CA PRO A 10 12.52 53.69 41.87
C PRO A 10 12.27 53.09 40.49
N GLU A 11 12.21 53.92 39.43
CA GLU A 11 12.14 53.43 38.05
C GLU A 11 13.37 52.55 37.75
N GLU A 12 13.25 51.24 37.90
CA GLU A 12 14.19 50.28 37.33
C GLU A 12 14.11 50.44 35.81
N PHE A 13 15.21 50.89 35.20
CA PHE A 13 15.37 50.99 33.75
C PHE A 13 15.12 49.62 33.10
N LYS A 14 13.93 49.44 32.52
CA LYS A 14 13.61 48.23 31.76
C LYS A 14 14.33 48.24 30.42
N MET A 15 15.18 47.25 30.25
CA MET A 15 15.95 46.96 29.05
C MET A 15 15.13 46.10 28.08
N HIS A 16 15.19 46.40 26.79
CA HIS A 16 14.46 45.72 25.72
C HIS A 16 15.44 44.99 24.78
N ASP A 17 15.18 43.71 24.52
CA ASP A 17 15.99 42.91 23.59
C ASP A 17 15.67 43.25 22.14
N LEU A 18 16.62 43.85 21.43
CA LEU A 18 16.41 44.22 20.03
C LEU A 18 16.39 43.00 19.08
N ALA A 19 16.97 41.86 19.47
CA ALA A 19 16.99 40.61 18.70
C ALA A 19 15.65 39.86 18.78
N GLN A 20 15.00 39.94 19.94
CA GLN A 20 13.73 39.28 20.27
C GLN A 20 12.68 40.28 20.70
N PHE A 21 12.63 41.44 20.03
CA PHE A 21 11.77 42.55 20.41
C PHE A 21 10.30 42.14 20.27
N THR A 22 9.59 42.07 21.39
CA THR A 22 8.20 41.62 21.44
C THR A 22 7.20 42.76 21.22
N LEU A 23 5.93 42.42 21.00
CA LEU A 23 4.87 43.43 20.95
C LEU A 23 4.73 44.18 22.30
N ARG A 24 5.01 43.50 23.40
CA ARG A 24 5.03 44.11 24.74
C ARG A 24 6.15 45.15 24.87
N ASP A 25 7.35 44.84 24.42
CA ASP A 25 8.47 45.79 24.40
C ASP A 25 8.15 47.03 23.57
N MET A 26 7.49 46.84 22.41
CA MET A 26 7.03 47.93 21.57
C MET A 26 6.07 48.88 22.31
N ILE A 27 5.09 48.33 23.03
CA ILE A 27 4.08 49.13 23.74
C ILE A 27 4.70 49.85 24.95
N GLU A 28 5.54 49.17 25.73
CA GLU A 28 6.25 49.78 26.87
C GLU A 28 7.17 50.93 26.41
N CYS A 29 7.96 50.70 25.35
CA CYS A 29 8.83 51.72 24.76
C CYS A 29 8.04 52.89 24.16
N SER A 30 6.93 52.62 23.47
CA SER A 30 6.02 53.64 22.92
C SER A 30 5.44 54.53 24.02
N SER A 31 4.99 53.94 25.12
CA SER A 31 4.44 54.68 26.26
C SER A 31 5.48 55.61 26.89
N LYS A 32 6.70 55.13 27.14
CA LYS A 32 7.77 55.95 27.73
C LYS A 32 8.22 57.08 26.80
N LEU A 33 8.29 56.83 25.49
CA LEU A 33 8.62 57.87 24.50
C LEU A 33 7.58 59.00 24.49
N ARG A 34 6.29 58.70 24.67
CA ARG A 34 5.24 59.73 24.81
C ARG A 34 5.43 60.54 26.10
N GLN A 35 5.76 59.88 27.21
CA GLN A 35 5.99 60.54 28.50
C GLN A 35 7.22 61.46 28.51
N ILE A 36 8.30 61.10 27.80
CA ILE A 36 9.54 61.91 27.73
C ILE A 36 9.27 63.34 27.22
N GLY A 37 8.20 63.55 26.44
CA GLY A 37 7.84 64.87 25.93
C GLY A 37 7.22 65.84 26.94
N HIS A 38 6.67 65.36 28.06
CA HIS A 38 5.89 66.20 28.98
C HIS A 38 6.72 67.25 29.77
N GLU A 39 8.04 67.11 29.86
CA GLU A 39 8.91 67.99 30.66
C GLU A 39 9.99 68.71 29.84
N ALA A 40 10.04 68.52 28.53
CA ALA A 40 11.06 69.15 27.68
C ALA A 40 10.72 70.62 27.40
N VAL A 41 11.74 71.49 27.38
CA VAL A 41 11.56 72.94 27.16
C VAL A 41 11.93 73.33 25.72
N SER A 42 12.61 72.45 24.98
CA SER A 42 13.05 72.70 23.61
C SER A 42 13.08 71.44 22.73
N MET A 43 13.06 71.64 21.41
CA MET A 43 13.22 70.57 20.41
C MET A 43 14.57 69.85 20.56
N GLU A 44 15.63 70.55 20.97
CA GLU A 44 16.94 69.96 21.18
C GLU A 44 16.97 69.07 22.42
N GLU A 45 16.34 69.52 23.50
CA GLU A 45 16.26 68.74 24.74
C GLU A 45 15.49 67.44 24.54
N ILE A 46 14.31 67.50 23.92
CA ILE A 46 13.47 66.31 23.71
C ILE A 46 14.14 65.29 22.77
N THR A 47 14.78 65.75 21.69
CA THR A 47 15.47 64.84 20.76
C THR A 47 16.68 64.17 21.41
N ASN A 48 17.42 64.87 22.26
CA ASN A 48 18.48 64.28 23.07
C ASN A 48 17.94 63.25 24.08
N ARG A 49 16.84 63.55 24.79
CA ARG A 49 16.21 62.61 25.71
C ARG A 49 15.74 61.33 24.99
N ILE A 50 15.12 61.46 23.82
CA ILE A 50 14.67 60.32 22.99
C ILE A 50 15.84 59.44 22.55
N VAL A 51 16.89 60.04 21.97
CA VAL A 51 18.04 59.29 21.47
C VAL A 51 18.78 58.59 22.62
N ASN A 52 18.96 59.26 23.75
CA ASN A 52 19.58 58.66 24.93
C ASN A 52 18.74 57.53 25.53
N TYR A 53 17.41 57.69 25.56
CA TYR A 53 16.51 56.63 26.01
C TYR A 53 16.63 55.38 25.14
N LEU A 54 16.53 55.52 23.81
CA LEU A 54 16.68 54.39 22.88
C LEU A 54 18.08 53.75 22.99
N TYR A 55 19.13 54.56 23.10
CA TYR A 55 20.51 54.05 23.17
C TYR A 55 20.82 53.29 24.46
N ASN A 56 20.21 53.68 25.58
CA ASN A 56 20.46 53.04 26.87
C ASN A 56 19.54 51.85 27.15
N ASN A 57 18.35 51.78 26.52
CA ASN A 57 17.36 50.74 26.81
C ASN A 57 17.25 49.66 25.73
N LEU A 58 17.84 49.83 24.55
CA LEU A 58 17.97 48.76 23.55
C LEU A 58 19.26 47.97 23.78
N VAL A 59 19.16 46.76 24.33
CA VAL A 59 20.29 45.91 24.73
C VAL A 59 20.15 44.49 24.20
N ASP A 60 21.25 43.75 24.14
CA ASP A 60 21.22 42.30 23.93
C ASP A 60 20.95 41.61 25.28
N TYR A 61 19.92 40.76 25.35
CA TYR A 61 19.52 40.15 26.63
C TYR A 61 20.58 39.20 27.20
N GLN A 62 21.38 38.57 26.35
CA GLN A 62 22.41 37.61 26.78
C GLN A 62 23.64 38.32 27.33
N THR A 63 24.08 39.40 26.70
CA THR A 63 25.31 40.11 27.08
C THR A 63 25.08 41.35 27.94
N LYS A 64 23.83 41.86 27.97
CA LYS A 64 23.46 43.19 28.52
C LYS A 64 24.21 44.36 27.88
N GLU A 65 24.90 44.13 26.77
CA GLU A 65 25.56 45.19 26.01
C GLU A 65 24.55 45.96 25.16
N LYS A 66 24.87 47.22 24.84
CA LYS A 66 24.02 48.06 24.00
C LYS A 66 23.90 47.45 22.60
N SER A 67 22.67 47.22 22.13
CA SER A 67 22.43 46.63 20.81
C SER A 67 22.76 47.57 19.67
N CYS A 68 22.92 48.87 19.93
CA CYS A 68 23.25 49.88 18.93
C CYS A 68 24.66 50.42 19.16
N ALA A 69 25.43 50.55 18.07
CA ALA A 69 26.72 51.25 18.10
C ALA A 69 26.53 52.78 18.04
N LEU A 70 25.47 53.23 17.35
CA LEU A 70 25.16 54.64 17.12
C LEU A 70 23.66 54.83 16.84
N ILE A 71 23.05 55.85 17.42
CA ILE A 71 21.69 56.31 17.14
C ILE A 71 21.72 57.81 16.83
N ARG A 72 21.04 58.23 15.77
CA ARG A 72 20.99 59.64 15.35
C ARG A 72 19.57 60.09 15.03
N PHE A 73 19.24 61.31 15.45
CA PHE A 73 17.97 61.97 15.14
C PHE A 73 18.20 63.09 14.13
N PHE A 74 17.50 63.01 13.02
CA PHE A 74 17.52 64.00 11.94
C PHE A 74 16.17 64.69 11.79
N LYS A 75 16.21 65.97 11.39
CA LYS A 75 15.02 66.74 10.98
C LYS A 75 15.36 67.60 9.77
N THR A 76 14.45 67.76 8.82
CA THR A 76 14.62 68.73 7.73
C THR A 76 14.29 70.14 8.19
N HIS A 77 15.05 71.11 7.72
CA HIS A 77 14.80 72.54 7.90
C HIS A 77 14.94 73.25 6.55
N ASP A 78 14.21 74.33 6.36
CA ASP A 78 14.47 75.24 5.25
C ASP A 78 15.85 75.89 5.42
N PHE A 79 16.57 76.04 4.31
CA PHE A 79 17.93 76.57 4.31
C PHE A 79 18.05 77.94 5.00
N ASP A 80 17.05 78.80 4.82
CA ASP A 80 17.00 80.14 5.41
C ASP A 80 16.86 80.12 6.95
N ASN A 81 16.32 79.04 7.50
CA ASN A 81 16.10 78.86 8.94
C ASN A 81 17.28 78.17 9.66
N LEU A 82 18.34 77.79 8.93
CA LEU A 82 19.53 77.16 9.50
C LEU A 82 20.45 78.18 10.19
N GLU A 83 21.22 77.72 11.18
CA GLU A 83 22.30 78.52 11.76
C GLU A 83 23.34 78.92 10.69
N PRO A 84 23.97 80.12 10.78
CA PRO A 84 24.91 80.61 9.77
C PRO A 84 26.07 79.64 9.46
N ARG A 85 26.53 78.91 10.49
CA ARG A 85 27.58 77.88 10.36
C ARG A 85 27.09 76.69 9.52
N LEU A 86 25.86 76.26 9.73
CA LEU A 86 25.24 75.14 9.00
C LEU A 86 24.94 75.54 7.54
N GLN A 87 24.52 76.79 7.31
CA GLN A 87 24.38 77.34 5.95
C GLN A 87 25.71 77.35 5.19
N GLN A 88 26.80 77.73 5.85
CA GLN A 88 28.14 77.72 5.26
C GLN A 88 28.57 76.29 4.87
N PHE A 89 28.34 75.30 5.74
CA PHE A 89 28.61 73.90 5.42
C PHE A 89 27.76 73.38 4.27
N ALA A 90 26.46 73.67 4.24
CA ALA A 90 25.59 73.27 3.14
C ALA A 90 26.02 73.88 1.80
N ARG A 91 26.47 75.15 1.78
CA ARG A 91 27.03 75.80 0.58
C ARG A 91 28.34 75.16 0.12
N GLN A 92 29.21 74.74 1.04
CA GLN A 92 30.43 74.01 0.70
C GLN A 92 30.13 72.65 0.02
N ILE A 93 29.05 71.98 0.43
CA ILE A 93 28.64 70.69 -0.14
C ILE A 93 28.03 70.85 -1.55
N LEU A 94 27.24 71.91 -1.79
CA LEU A 94 26.55 72.14 -3.07
C LEU A 94 27.44 72.72 -4.18
N GLY A 95 28.52 73.45 -3.83
CA GLY A 95 29.34 74.18 -4.78
C GLY A 95 28.74 75.53 -5.21
N SER A 96 29.54 76.39 -5.86
CA SER A 96 29.23 77.81 -6.11
C SER A 96 28.12 78.13 -7.12
N ASN A 97 27.49 77.14 -7.76
CA ASN A 97 26.54 77.32 -8.86
C ASN A 97 25.07 76.95 -8.54
N TYR A 98 24.71 76.68 -7.28
CA TYR A 98 23.34 76.28 -6.92
C TYR A 98 22.48 77.43 -6.40
N SER A 99 21.23 77.53 -6.88
CA SER A 99 20.22 78.42 -6.28
C SER A 99 19.80 77.90 -4.91
N THR A 100 19.76 78.78 -3.91
CA THR A 100 19.30 78.47 -2.56
C THR A 100 17.79 78.66 -2.37
N GLU A 101 17.07 79.12 -3.39
CA GLU A 101 15.62 79.31 -3.32
C GLU A 101 14.91 77.96 -3.09
N LYS A 102 14.21 77.84 -1.95
CA LYS A 102 13.42 76.65 -1.54
C LYS A 102 14.24 75.37 -1.31
N LEU A 103 15.49 75.52 -0.90
CA LEU A 103 16.35 74.41 -0.48
C LEU A 103 15.95 73.93 0.93
N LYS A 104 15.71 72.63 1.11
CA LYS A 104 15.63 72.00 2.44
C LYS A 104 16.94 71.29 2.76
N CYS A 105 17.29 71.22 4.04
CA CYS A 105 18.46 70.49 4.51
C CYS A 105 18.08 69.55 5.65
N LEU A 106 18.55 68.30 5.57
CA LEU A 106 18.45 67.33 6.66
C LEU A 106 19.56 67.61 7.68
N THR A 107 19.19 68.00 8.88
CA THR A 107 20.12 68.38 9.96
C THR A 107 20.13 67.37 11.09
N LEU A 108 21.30 67.10 11.65
CA LEU A 108 21.47 66.27 12.83
C LEU A 108 21.09 67.05 14.10
N LEU A 109 20.02 66.63 14.79
CA LEU A 109 19.55 67.27 16.02
C LEU A 109 20.16 66.65 17.29
N ALA A 110 20.24 65.32 17.34
CA ALA A 110 20.73 64.55 18.47
C ALA A 110 21.49 63.28 18.02
N THR A 111 22.46 62.84 18.83
CA THR A 111 23.31 61.68 18.53
C THR A 111 23.77 61.03 19.83
N ALA A 112 23.71 59.70 19.90
CA ALA A 112 24.28 58.91 20.99
C ALA A 112 24.95 57.66 20.43
N GLY A 113 26.14 57.33 20.89
CA GLY A 113 26.92 56.21 20.39
C GLY A 113 28.04 55.77 21.33
N GLU A 114 28.74 54.72 20.92
CA GLU A 114 29.74 54.02 21.73
C GLU A 114 30.98 54.87 22.00
N ARG A 115 31.36 55.75 21.06
CA ARG A 115 32.48 56.68 21.24
C ARG A 115 32.01 58.00 21.82
N GLU A 116 32.76 58.54 22.78
CA GLU A 116 32.49 59.85 23.39
C GLU A 116 32.38 60.97 22.33
N GLU A 117 33.21 60.92 21.28
CA GLU A 117 33.20 61.89 20.18
C GLU A 117 31.89 61.90 19.37
N TRP A 118 31.12 60.81 19.38
CA TRP A 118 29.83 60.70 18.69
C TRP A 118 28.66 61.23 19.50
N ASN A 119 28.84 61.45 20.80
CA ASN A 119 27.81 61.96 21.71
C ASN A 119 27.68 63.50 21.65
N ASN A 120 28.43 64.16 20.77
CA ASN A 120 28.33 65.59 20.52
C ASN A 120 28.13 65.89 19.02
N ARG A 121 26.97 66.46 18.66
CA ARG A 121 26.63 66.80 17.27
C ARG A 121 27.65 67.75 16.61
N LEU A 122 28.28 68.64 17.38
CA LEU A 122 29.26 69.61 16.87
C LEU A 122 30.56 68.97 16.38
N ASN A 123 30.86 67.75 16.84
CA ASN A 123 32.07 67.01 16.48
C ASN A 123 31.86 66.11 15.25
N SER A 124 30.60 65.85 14.85
CA SER A 124 30.27 64.99 13.71
C SER A 124 30.52 65.69 12.36
N ARG A 125 31.77 65.81 11.91
CA ARG A 125 32.11 66.43 10.61
C ARG A 125 31.54 65.62 9.44
N GLY A 126 30.90 66.30 8.47
CA GLY A 126 30.35 65.70 7.24
C GLY A 126 28.87 65.26 7.28
N HIS A 127 28.23 65.21 8.45
CA HIS A 127 26.82 64.77 8.59
C HIS A 127 25.94 65.74 9.39
N GLN A 128 26.43 66.97 9.67
CA GLN A 128 25.69 67.98 10.43
C GLN A 128 24.51 68.53 9.62
N VAL A 129 24.71 68.64 8.29
CA VAL A 129 23.75 69.17 7.34
C VAL A 129 23.92 68.44 6.02
N ILE A 130 22.82 67.94 5.48
CA ILE A 130 22.77 67.32 4.15
C ILE A 130 21.77 68.12 3.30
N PRO A 131 22.23 68.84 2.26
CA PRO A 131 21.33 69.61 1.41
C PRO A 131 20.50 68.70 0.51
N LEU A 132 19.18 68.88 0.54
CA LEU A 132 18.21 68.18 -0.30
C LEU A 132 17.75 69.17 -1.39
N SER A 133 18.56 69.37 -2.43
CA SER A 133 18.26 70.37 -3.49
C SER A 133 17.48 69.77 -4.66
N CYS A 134 17.86 68.57 -5.10
CA CYS A 134 17.21 67.82 -6.17
C CYS A 134 17.54 66.33 -6.04
N GLN A 135 16.79 65.49 -6.75
CA GLN A 135 16.97 64.03 -6.73
C GLN A 135 18.41 63.60 -7.07
N GLU A 136 19.06 64.24 -8.05
CA GLU A 136 20.44 63.94 -8.44
C GLU A 136 21.47 64.15 -7.31
N VAL A 137 21.23 65.10 -6.39
CA VAL A 137 22.13 65.36 -5.26
C VAL A 137 21.88 64.35 -4.14
N VAL A 138 20.63 63.93 -3.95
CA VAL A 138 20.26 62.93 -2.94
C VAL A 138 20.69 61.52 -3.37
N GLU A 139 20.62 61.19 -4.67
CA GLU A 139 21.09 59.92 -5.23
C GLU A 139 22.60 59.70 -5.03
N LYS A 140 23.39 60.77 -4.91
CA LYS A 140 24.82 60.70 -4.54
C LYS A 140 25.05 60.29 -3.08
N ILE A 141 24.00 60.21 -2.26
CA ILE A 141 24.03 59.74 -0.88
C ILE A 141 23.12 58.51 -0.75
N PRO A 142 23.62 57.31 -1.08
CA PRO A 142 22.81 56.10 -1.24
C PRO A 142 21.89 55.79 -0.05
N MET A 143 22.37 55.95 1.19
CA MET A 143 21.59 55.67 2.40
C MET A 143 20.40 56.62 2.56
N ILE A 144 20.57 57.91 2.24
CA ILE A 144 19.52 58.92 2.40
C ILE A 144 18.51 58.81 1.25
N SER A 145 18.97 58.56 0.02
CA SER A 145 18.10 58.25 -1.11
C SER A 145 17.21 57.03 -0.81
N GLN A 146 17.82 55.95 -0.33
CA GLN A 146 17.08 54.73 0.02
C GLN A 146 16.13 54.94 1.22
N LEU A 147 16.49 55.79 2.19
CA LEU A 147 15.61 56.15 3.30
C LEU A 147 14.36 56.88 2.81
N ILE A 148 14.53 57.91 1.96
CA ILE A 148 13.41 58.69 1.41
C ILE A 148 12.50 57.79 0.55
N TYR A 149 13.09 56.91 -0.27
CA TYR A 149 12.36 55.93 -1.06
C TYR A 149 11.58 54.93 -0.21
N GLN A 150 12.21 54.29 0.78
CA GLN A 150 11.54 53.32 1.67
C GLN A 150 10.49 54.00 2.57
N PHE A 151 10.60 55.30 2.81
CA PHE A 151 9.56 56.07 3.48
C PHE A 151 8.35 56.37 2.59
N GLY A 152 8.41 56.06 1.29
CA GLY A 152 7.35 56.31 0.31
C GLY A 152 7.22 57.80 -0.05
N LEU A 153 8.30 58.58 0.13
CA LEU A 153 8.33 60.02 -0.12
C LEU A 153 8.99 60.32 -1.47
N ASP A 154 8.41 61.25 -2.23
CA ASP A 154 9.09 61.88 -3.38
C ASP A 154 9.82 63.14 -2.91
N ILE A 155 11.09 63.28 -3.29
CA ILE A 155 11.94 64.44 -2.96
C ILE A 155 11.27 65.73 -3.45
N ASN A 156 10.61 65.72 -4.61
CA ASN A 156 9.91 66.88 -5.12
C ASN A 156 8.73 67.30 -4.22
N SER A 157 8.03 66.32 -3.65
CA SER A 157 6.93 66.54 -2.70
C SER A 157 7.44 67.08 -1.35
N LEU A 158 8.64 66.67 -0.93
CA LEU A 158 9.28 67.19 0.28
C LEU A 158 9.71 68.67 0.13
N LEU A 159 10.12 69.07 -1.09
CA LEU A 159 10.57 70.43 -1.42
C LEU A 159 9.41 71.39 -1.73
N LYS A 160 8.28 70.91 -2.26
CA LYS A 160 7.07 71.69 -2.55
C LYS A 160 5.81 70.95 -2.06
N PRO A 161 5.53 70.96 -0.75
CA PRO A 161 4.32 70.33 -0.24
C PRO A 161 3.08 71.19 -0.55
N GLU A 162 2.12 70.66 -1.32
CA GLU A 162 0.76 71.23 -1.44
C GLU A 162 -0.05 70.89 -0.17
N PRO A 163 -0.91 71.80 0.37
CA PRO A 163 -1.67 71.56 1.60
C PRO A 163 -2.55 70.29 1.58
N GLN A 164 -3.12 69.95 0.42
CA GLN A 164 -3.93 68.73 0.25
C GLN A 164 -3.08 67.47 0.19
N GLN A 165 -1.87 67.54 -0.39
CA GLN A 165 -0.93 66.42 -0.44
C GLN A 165 -0.30 66.13 0.93
N LEU A 166 -0.10 67.15 1.78
CA LEU A 166 0.37 66.97 3.16
C LEU A 166 -0.56 66.05 3.96
N ILE A 167 -1.88 66.23 3.85
CA ILE A 167 -2.87 65.42 4.58
C ILE A 167 -2.83 63.95 4.11
N GLU A 168 -2.76 63.71 2.80
CA GLU A 168 -2.66 62.35 2.24
C GLU A 168 -1.32 61.67 2.57
N LEU A 169 -0.21 62.43 2.56
CA LEU A 169 1.12 61.95 2.91
C LEU A 169 1.21 61.66 4.42
N GLU A 170 0.64 62.49 5.29
CA GLU A 170 0.58 62.23 6.73
C GLU A 170 -0.17 60.93 7.08
N GLN A 171 -1.15 60.52 6.27
CA GLN A 171 -1.89 59.26 6.45
C GLN A 171 -1.11 58.02 5.97
N LYS A 172 -0.04 58.20 5.16
CA LYS A 172 0.68 57.12 4.46
C LYS A 172 2.16 56.95 4.82
N THR A 173 2.75 57.81 5.68
CA THR A 173 4.23 57.98 5.76
C THR A 173 4.93 57.46 7.00
N TYR A 174 4.26 56.73 7.90
CA TYR A 174 4.98 56.03 8.99
C TYR A 174 5.58 54.73 8.49
N ASN A 175 6.71 54.87 7.83
CA ASN A 175 7.42 53.79 7.18
C ASN A 175 8.80 53.61 7.81
N VAL A 176 9.37 52.45 7.55
CA VAL A 176 10.62 52.01 8.15
C VAL A 176 11.63 51.78 7.04
N PHE A 177 12.81 52.35 7.20
CA PHE A 177 13.98 52.04 6.39
C PHE A 177 14.73 50.91 7.08
N TYR A 178 14.88 49.77 6.42
CA TYR A 178 15.47 48.59 7.03
C TYR A 178 16.45 47.89 6.09
N VAL A 179 17.68 47.72 6.58
CA VAL A 179 18.76 47.00 5.92
C VAL A 179 19.13 45.79 6.80
N PRO A 180 18.75 44.56 6.41
CA PRO A 180 18.92 43.35 7.23
C PRO A 180 20.38 42.91 7.38
N ASP A 181 21.23 43.31 6.43
CA ASP A 181 22.66 43.02 6.42
C ASP A 181 23.44 44.27 5.99
N ALA A 182 24.02 44.94 6.97
CA ALA A 182 24.78 46.17 6.77
C ALA A 182 26.13 45.94 6.05
N VAL A 183 26.69 44.73 6.14
CA VAL A 183 28.02 44.41 5.57
C VAL A 183 27.91 44.22 4.05
N SER A 184 26.89 43.48 3.59
CA SER A 184 26.69 43.23 2.16
C SER A 184 25.99 44.38 1.43
N SER A 185 25.16 45.18 2.10
CA SER A 185 24.37 46.26 1.48
C SER A 185 25.18 47.35 0.79
N GLU A 186 24.85 47.71 -0.45
CA GLU A 186 25.48 48.80 -1.21
C GLU A 186 25.05 50.20 -0.72
N TYR A 187 23.98 50.28 0.09
CA TYR A 187 23.39 51.54 0.53
C TYR A 187 24.04 52.11 1.79
N ILE A 188 24.81 51.33 2.55
CA ILE A 188 25.43 51.77 3.82
C ILE A 188 26.85 52.31 3.55
N PRO A 189 27.15 53.57 3.92
CA PRO A 189 28.47 54.17 3.70
C PRO A 189 29.52 53.64 4.68
N ALA A 190 30.80 53.76 4.30
CA ALA A 190 31.96 53.52 5.16
C ALA A 190 32.05 52.10 5.76
N LYS A 191 31.92 51.05 4.93
CA LYS A 191 31.99 49.65 5.36
C LYS A 191 33.25 49.31 6.15
N GLU A 192 34.42 49.68 5.63
CA GLU A 192 35.72 49.38 6.22
C GLU A 192 36.03 50.22 7.48
N ASN A 193 35.52 51.44 7.55
CA ASN A 193 35.85 52.40 8.61
C ASN A 193 34.80 52.50 9.73
N PHE A 194 33.59 51.98 9.51
CA PHE A 194 32.47 52.11 10.45
C PHE A 194 31.63 50.82 10.60
N VAL A 195 31.22 50.16 9.52
CA VAL A 195 30.36 48.96 9.65
C VAL A 195 31.11 47.79 10.28
N ILE A 196 32.29 47.46 9.73
CA ILE A 196 33.10 46.31 10.18
C ILE A 196 33.73 46.56 11.57
N PRO A 197 34.41 47.70 11.84
CA PRO A 197 35.12 47.89 13.12
C PRO A 197 34.20 47.95 14.34
N PHE A 198 32.94 48.37 14.17
CA PHE A 198 31.96 48.50 15.25
C PHE A 198 30.92 47.38 15.25
N GLY A 199 31.11 46.36 14.42
CA GLY A 199 30.27 45.16 14.38
C GLY A 199 28.82 45.41 14.00
N ILE A 200 28.54 46.41 13.15
CA ILE A 200 27.18 46.75 12.74
C ILE A 200 26.66 45.65 11.81
N LYS A 201 25.60 44.96 12.23
CA LYS A 201 24.96 43.86 11.49
C LYS A 201 23.74 44.33 10.70
N SER A 202 22.97 45.27 11.23
CA SER A 202 21.77 45.80 10.56
C SER A 202 21.59 47.29 10.80
N VAL A 203 20.91 47.98 9.87
CA VAL A 203 20.58 49.41 10.00
C VAL A 203 19.07 49.57 9.90
N LEU A 204 18.50 50.29 10.85
CA LEU A 204 17.07 50.56 10.94
C LEU A 204 16.88 52.07 11.04
N ALA A 205 15.93 52.63 10.30
CA ALA A 205 15.48 53.99 10.53
C ALA A 205 13.96 54.09 10.47
N PHE A 206 13.39 54.97 11.27
CA PHE A 206 11.96 55.14 11.38
C PHE A 206 11.64 56.62 11.62
N GLY A 207 10.53 57.09 11.07
CA GLY A 207 10.21 58.52 11.05
C GLY A 207 8.96 58.83 10.24
N GLY A 208 8.74 60.10 9.94
CA GLY A 208 7.58 60.56 9.19
C GLY A 208 7.53 62.07 9.04
N LEU A 209 6.50 62.56 8.32
CA LEU A 209 6.27 63.99 8.12
C LEU A 209 5.59 64.62 9.34
N LEU A 210 6.00 65.86 9.63
CA LEU A 210 5.38 66.76 10.58
C LEU A 210 4.36 67.68 9.88
N PRO A 211 3.42 68.31 10.61
CA PRO A 211 2.39 69.16 10.02
C PRO A 211 2.92 70.40 9.27
N ASP A 212 4.14 70.84 9.60
CA ASP A 212 4.85 71.92 8.93
C ASP A 212 5.53 71.46 7.61
N GLY A 213 5.35 70.20 7.22
CA GLY A 213 5.95 69.59 6.04
C GLY A 213 7.43 69.25 6.20
N ASN A 214 7.96 69.25 7.42
CA ASN A 214 9.32 68.78 7.69
C ASN A 214 9.35 67.28 8.04
N LEU A 215 10.34 66.55 7.51
CA LEU A 215 10.58 65.15 7.82
C LEU A 215 11.44 65.06 9.09
N PHE A 216 11.10 64.16 9.99
CA PHE A 216 12.04 63.67 11.02
C PHE A 216 12.35 62.19 10.80
N ALA A 217 13.56 61.77 11.18
CA ALA A 217 13.97 60.37 11.10
C ALA A 217 14.95 60.03 12.23
N VAL A 218 14.75 58.87 12.85
CA VAL A 218 15.70 58.28 13.81
C VAL A 218 16.37 57.10 13.13
N ILE A 219 17.70 57.11 13.06
CA ILE A 219 18.51 56.04 12.45
C ILE A 219 19.28 55.32 13.56
N LEU A 220 19.15 53.99 13.63
CA LEU A 220 19.90 53.10 14.51
C LEU A 220 20.87 52.23 13.70
N PHE A 221 22.12 52.20 14.13
CA PHE A 221 23.15 51.30 13.63
C PHE A 221 23.32 50.16 14.63
N SER A 222 22.75 48.99 14.34
CA SER A 222 22.62 47.88 15.29
C SER A 222 23.75 46.86 15.14
N LYS A 223 24.30 46.42 16.29
CA LYS A 223 25.25 45.31 16.44
C LYS A 223 24.58 43.93 16.38
N VAL A 224 23.25 43.90 16.34
CA VAL A 224 22.44 42.69 16.28
C VAL A 224 21.70 42.63 14.95
N LYS A 225 21.34 41.42 14.52
CA LYS A 225 20.49 41.24 13.34
C LYS A 225 19.03 41.42 13.77
N ILE A 226 18.47 42.58 13.45
CA ILE A 226 17.04 42.85 13.66
C ILE A 226 16.24 41.99 12.66
N LEU A 227 15.12 41.38 13.06
CA LEU A 227 14.23 40.67 12.13
C LEU A 227 13.28 41.66 11.42
N ARG A 228 12.82 41.32 10.21
CA ARG A 228 11.91 42.22 9.46
C ARG A 228 10.61 42.51 10.22
N ALA A 229 10.03 41.52 10.88
CA ALA A 229 8.84 41.69 11.72
C ALA A 229 9.08 42.69 12.86
N THR A 230 10.26 42.65 13.50
CA THR A 230 10.67 43.63 14.50
C THR A 230 10.83 45.02 13.90
N ALA A 231 11.47 45.14 12.73
CA ALA A 231 11.64 46.43 12.05
C ALA A 231 10.28 47.09 11.77
N GLU A 232 9.28 46.34 11.29
CA GLU A 232 7.93 46.85 11.01
C GLU A 232 7.24 47.42 12.26
N MET A 233 7.51 46.86 13.46
CA MET A 233 6.96 47.37 14.72
C MET A 233 7.44 48.79 15.08
N PHE A 234 8.61 49.23 14.58
CA PHE A 234 9.17 50.57 14.85
C PHE A 234 8.40 51.72 14.17
N SER A 235 7.50 51.42 13.22
CA SER A 235 6.54 52.40 12.69
C SER A 235 5.67 52.99 13.81
N THR A 236 5.27 52.18 14.78
CA THR A 236 4.48 52.61 15.96
C THR A 236 5.28 53.51 16.89
N LEU A 237 6.59 53.26 17.03
CA LEU A 237 7.50 54.12 17.79
C LEU A 237 7.68 55.47 17.10
N ALA A 238 7.69 55.51 15.76
CA ALA A 238 7.74 56.76 15.00
C ALA A 238 6.55 57.66 15.33
N LEU A 239 5.34 57.08 15.42
CA LEU A 239 4.13 57.82 15.80
C LEU A 239 4.24 58.38 17.22
N SER A 240 4.73 57.58 18.17
CA SER A 240 4.95 57.99 19.56
C SER A 240 5.95 59.15 19.66
N ILE A 241 7.06 59.08 18.91
CA ILE A 241 8.03 60.18 18.82
C ILE A 241 7.39 61.43 18.22
N LYS A 242 6.59 61.31 17.15
CA LYS A 242 5.87 62.44 16.54
C LYS A 242 5.00 63.13 17.58
N THR A 243 4.22 62.39 18.37
CA THR A 243 3.37 62.97 19.42
C THR A 243 4.19 63.71 20.48
N ALA A 244 5.36 63.19 20.85
CA ALA A 244 6.23 63.81 21.83
C ALA A 244 6.83 65.14 21.31
N ILE A 245 7.25 65.20 20.05
CA ILE A 245 7.91 66.38 19.47
C ILE A 245 6.94 67.43 18.92
N LEU A 246 5.68 67.06 18.67
CA LEU A 246 4.66 67.92 18.07
C LEU A 246 4.52 69.30 18.74
N PRO A 247 4.54 69.44 20.08
CA PRO A 247 4.43 70.74 20.76
C PRO A 247 5.54 71.74 20.39
N PHE A 248 6.67 71.26 19.86
CA PHE A 248 7.85 72.08 19.53
C PHE A 248 7.96 72.39 18.03
N VAL A 249 7.02 71.91 17.22
CA VAL A 249 6.95 72.15 15.77
C VAL A 249 6.19 73.44 15.52
N ASP A 250 6.95 74.52 15.34
CA ASP A 250 6.52 75.89 15.02
C ASP A 250 5.70 76.62 16.11
N ARG A 251 6.33 77.59 16.78
CA ARG A 251 5.76 78.44 17.86
C ARG A 251 4.56 79.29 17.40
N ARG A 252 4.13 79.23 16.14
CA ARG A 252 2.97 79.99 15.62
C ARG A 252 1.62 79.33 15.90
N ILE A 253 1.55 78.01 16.11
CA ILE A 253 0.26 77.34 16.34
C ILE A 253 -0.25 77.55 17.77
N PHE A 254 0.63 77.86 18.74
CA PHE A 254 0.23 78.13 20.13
C PHE A 254 0.37 79.59 20.60
N ASN A 255 1.03 80.49 19.85
CA ASN A 255 1.23 81.87 20.32
C ASN A 255 0.11 82.87 20.04
N ASN A 256 -0.99 82.50 19.38
CA ASN A 256 -2.11 83.42 19.17
C ASN A 256 -3.30 83.24 20.13
N TYR A 257 -3.19 82.41 21.17
CA TYR A 257 -4.27 82.24 22.15
C TYR A 257 -3.85 82.30 23.62
N CYS A 258 -2.67 82.84 23.96
CA CYS A 258 -2.30 83.04 25.38
C CYS A 258 -2.86 84.33 26.01
N HIS A 259 -3.69 85.11 25.32
CA HIS A 259 -4.35 86.29 25.91
C HIS A 259 -5.89 86.27 25.88
N LEU A 260 -6.54 85.16 25.52
CA LEU A 260 -8.01 85.07 25.47
C LEU A 260 -8.62 83.81 26.10
N ILE A 261 -7.89 83.10 26.96
CA ILE A 261 -8.43 81.93 27.66
C ILE A 261 -8.89 82.32 29.06
N SER A 262 -10.07 82.92 29.13
CA SER A 262 -10.88 82.93 30.36
C SER A 262 -12.39 82.80 30.12
N ALA A 263 -12.88 82.47 28.91
CA ALA A 263 -14.32 82.35 28.69
C ALA A 263 -14.76 81.50 27.47
N VAL A 264 -14.32 80.24 27.32
CA VAL A 264 -14.89 79.33 26.29
C VAL A 264 -15.18 77.92 26.84
N PRO A 265 -16.46 77.50 26.96
CA PRO A 265 -16.86 76.18 27.48
C PRO A 265 -16.37 74.98 26.64
N LYS A 266 -16.08 75.19 25.35
CA LYS A 266 -15.67 74.12 24.42
C LYS A 266 -14.28 73.52 24.71
N VAL A 267 -13.42 74.21 25.47
CA VAL A 267 -12.04 73.73 25.74
C VAL A 267 -12.03 72.70 26.87
N GLU A 268 -12.85 72.87 27.90
CA GLU A 268 -13.00 71.89 28.98
C GLU A 268 -13.65 70.59 28.48
N GLU A 269 -14.64 70.69 27.60
CA GLU A 269 -15.27 69.54 26.95
C GLU A 269 -14.27 68.79 26.04
N LEU A 270 -13.43 69.52 25.29
CA LEU A 270 -12.35 68.91 24.51
C LEU A 270 -11.33 68.20 25.40
N ASN A 271 -10.92 68.81 26.51
CA ASN A 271 -9.96 68.22 27.44
C ASN A 271 -10.52 66.98 28.15
N SER A 272 -11.82 66.98 28.48
CA SER A 272 -12.51 65.80 29.01
C SER A 272 -12.58 64.67 27.97
N ASN A 273 -12.88 65.00 26.71
CA ASN A 273 -12.91 64.02 25.63
C ASN A 273 -11.51 63.45 25.34
N ILE A 274 -10.47 64.28 25.38
CA ILE A 274 -9.07 63.85 25.27
C ILE A 274 -8.72 62.90 26.43
N ALA A 275 -9.03 63.26 27.68
CA ALA A 275 -8.76 62.39 28.83
C ALA A 275 -9.47 61.02 28.71
N THR A 276 -10.72 61.03 28.26
CA THR A 276 -11.50 59.79 28.03
C THR A 276 -10.89 58.94 26.91
N LEU A 277 -10.48 59.56 25.80
CA LEU A 277 -9.80 58.86 24.70
C LEU A 277 -8.45 58.29 25.13
N THR A 278 -7.67 59.00 25.94
CA THR A 278 -6.40 58.51 26.50
C THR A 278 -6.62 57.28 27.38
N GLN A 279 -7.65 57.31 28.23
CA GLN A 279 -7.98 56.17 29.10
C GLN A 279 -8.48 54.95 28.29
N LEU A 280 -9.24 55.17 27.23
CA LEU A 280 -9.65 54.09 26.31
C LEU A 280 -8.45 53.51 25.55
N LEU A 281 -7.50 54.35 25.13
CA LEU A 281 -6.24 53.93 24.50
C LEU A 281 -5.43 53.06 25.46
N GLU A 282 -5.23 53.47 26.72
CA GLU A 282 -4.51 52.69 27.73
C GLU A 282 -5.14 51.30 27.97
N VAL A 283 -6.48 51.23 28.07
CA VAL A 283 -7.19 49.96 28.22
C VAL A 283 -7.01 49.08 26.97
N SER A 284 -7.06 49.66 25.77
CA SER A 284 -6.86 48.92 24.52
C SER A 284 -5.42 48.40 24.36
N GLU A 285 -4.41 49.20 24.74
CA GLU A 285 -3.00 48.79 24.75
C GLU A 285 -2.79 47.62 25.71
N HIS A 286 -3.34 47.71 26.94
CA HIS A 286 -3.25 46.64 27.92
C HIS A 286 -3.94 45.34 27.45
N TYR A 287 -5.10 45.44 26.80
CA TYR A 287 -5.79 44.28 26.24
C TYR A 287 -4.98 43.61 25.11
N THR A 288 -4.33 44.42 24.28
CA THR A 288 -3.50 43.95 23.16
C THR A 288 -2.27 43.21 23.66
N ILE A 289 -1.59 43.71 24.71
CA ILE A 289 -0.48 43.00 25.37
C ILE A 289 -0.93 41.61 25.85
N LYS A 290 -2.06 41.56 26.57
CA LYS A 290 -2.57 40.30 27.13
C LYS A 290 -2.95 39.28 26.04
N GLN A 291 -3.42 39.74 24.88
CA GLN A 291 -3.67 38.85 23.74
C GLN A 291 -2.36 38.35 23.10
N SER A 292 -1.33 39.19 23.01
CA SER A 292 -0.01 38.80 22.50
C SER A 292 0.61 37.70 23.34
N ASP A 293 0.64 37.86 24.67
CA ASP A 293 1.20 36.86 25.59
C ASP A 293 0.51 35.49 25.41
N ARG A 294 -0.81 35.50 25.21
CA ARG A 294 -1.60 34.28 25.00
C ARG A 294 -1.31 33.62 23.66
N LEU A 295 -1.10 34.40 22.60
CA LEU A 295 -0.74 33.89 21.28
C LEU A 295 0.67 33.27 21.30
N GLU A 296 1.62 33.90 21.96
CA GLU A 296 2.98 33.37 22.11
C GLU A 296 3.00 32.04 22.85
N GLN A 297 2.21 31.91 23.93
CA GLN A 297 2.05 30.63 24.63
C GLN A 297 1.48 29.53 23.73
N ILE A 298 0.47 29.85 22.92
CA ILE A 298 -0.13 28.90 21.98
C ILE A 298 0.88 28.49 20.90
N ILE A 299 1.62 29.45 20.33
CA ILE A 299 2.64 29.18 19.30
C ILE A 299 3.74 28.27 19.86
N SER A 300 4.17 28.50 21.10
CA SER A 300 5.16 27.66 21.77
C SER A 300 4.65 26.22 21.96
N GLN A 301 3.42 26.05 22.46
CA GLN A 301 2.78 24.74 22.59
C GLN A 301 2.59 24.03 21.24
N LEU A 302 2.19 24.76 20.20
CA LEU A 302 2.02 24.20 18.85
C LEU A 302 3.35 23.72 18.27
N SER A 303 4.41 24.50 18.47
CA SER A 303 5.76 24.15 18.03
C SER A 303 6.26 22.88 18.71
N GLN A 304 6.06 22.77 20.03
CA GLN A 304 6.42 21.58 20.80
C GLN A 304 5.67 20.32 20.33
N THR A 305 4.36 20.45 20.05
CA THR A 305 3.53 19.33 19.57
C THR A 305 3.90 18.90 18.16
N LEU A 306 4.20 19.84 17.26
CA LEU A 306 4.68 19.54 15.91
C LEU A 306 6.03 18.82 15.93
N GLU A 307 6.95 19.22 16.81
CA GLU A 307 8.25 18.55 16.96
C GLU A 307 8.07 17.10 17.45
N ASN A 308 7.22 16.89 18.46
CA ASN A 308 6.89 15.55 18.96
C ASN A 308 6.23 14.67 17.90
N LEU A 309 5.31 15.22 17.10
CA LEU A 309 4.66 14.49 16.00
C LEU A 309 5.67 14.11 14.91
N LYS A 310 6.58 15.00 14.54
CA LYS A 310 7.64 14.68 13.58
C LYS A 310 8.57 13.58 14.08
N ASN A 311 8.95 13.62 15.35
CA ASN A 311 9.83 12.61 15.95
C ASN A 311 9.15 11.23 16.02
N THR A 312 7.89 11.20 16.45
CA THR A 312 7.10 9.95 16.48
C THR A 312 6.86 9.38 15.08
N GLN A 313 6.60 10.24 14.08
CA GLN A 313 6.46 9.79 12.70
C GLN A 313 7.76 9.17 12.16
N LYS A 314 8.92 9.80 12.40
CA LYS A 314 10.22 9.22 12.02
C LYS A 314 10.49 7.89 12.71
N GLU A 315 10.16 7.77 13.99
CA GLU A 315 10.34 6.52 14.73
C GLU A 315 9.45 5.40 14.17
N LEU A 316 8.21 5.72 13.81
CA LEU A 316 7.29 4.79 13.15
C LEU A 316 7.79 4.36 11.77
N GLU A 317 8.28 5.30 10.96
CA GLU A 317 8.84 5.00 9.63
C GLU A 317 10.05 4.07 9.73
N ILE A 318 10.97 4.32 10.67
CA ILE A 318 12.14 3.44 10.89
C ILE A 318 11.67 2.04 11.30
N LYS A 319 10.76 1.93 12.28
CA LYS A 319 10.22 0.64 12.71
C LYS A 319 9.49 -0.11 11.59
N GLN A 320 8.80 0.61 10.71
CA GLN A 320 8.14 0.02 9.56
C GLN A 320 9.16 -0.52 8.55
N ILE A 321 10.19 0.24 8.22
CA ILE A 321 11.26 -0.18 7.31
C ILE A 321 11.99 -1.41 7.86
N GLU A 322 12.30 -1.45 9.16
CA GLU A 322 12.92 -2.59 9.82
C GLU A 322 12.03 -3.85 9.77
N ALA A 323 10.73 -3.69 10.02
CA ALA A 323 9.77 -4.79 9.96
C ALA A 323 9.59 -5.33 8.53
N GLU A 324 9.53 -4.44 7.53
CA GLU A 324 9.45 -4.82 6.12
C GLU A 324 10.73 -5.53 5.65
N ALA A 325 11.91 -5.03 6.04
CA ALA A 325 13.19 -5.67 5.74
C ALA A 325 13.28 -7.07 6.37
N ALA A 326 12.84 -7.22 7.63
CA ALA A 326 12.81 -8.52 8.30
C ALA A 326 11.86 -9.51 7.61
N ASN A 327 10.66 -9.06 7.21
CA ASN A 327 9.70 -9.90 6.48
C ASN A 327 10.22 -10.30 5.09
N ARG A 328 10.92 -9.39 4.40
CA ARG A 328 11.55 -9.68 3.11
C ARG A 328 12.66 -10.71 3.26
N ALA A 329 13.56 -10.53 4.22
CA ALA A 329 14.64 -11.48 4.50
C ALA A 329 14.09 -12.87 4.89
N LYS A 330 13.03 -12.92 5.71
CA LYS A 330 12.32 -14.17 6.05
C LYS A 330 11.76 -14.85 4.79
N SER A 331 11.15 -14.09 3.89
CA SER A 331 10.56 -14.61 2.65
C SER A 331 11.62 -15.16 1.69
N GLU A 332 12.71 -14.41 1.50
CA GLU A 332 13.84 -14.81 0.64
C GLU A 332 14.56 -16.04 1.21
N PHE A 333 14.78 -16.10 2.52
CA PHE A 333 15.34 -17.28 3.18
C PHE A 333 14.48 -18.53 2.97
N LEU A 334 13.16 -18.42 3.12
CA LEU A 334 12.26 -19.55 2.91
C LEU A 334 12.23 -20.01 1.44
N ALA A 335 12.26 -19.07 0.49
CA ALA A 335 12.34 -19.39 -0.94
C ALA A 335 13.63 -20.17 -1.27
N MET A 336 14.78 -19.68 -0.80
CA MET A 336 16.07 -20.35 -0.98
C MET A 336 16.09 -21.74 -0.32
N MET A 337 15.68 -21.84 0.94
CA MET A 337 15.63 -23.13 1.66
C MET A 337 14.71 -24.13 0.97
N SER A 338 13.58 -23.69 0.41
CA SER A 338 12.73 -24.60 -0.36
C SER A 338 13.43 -25.14 -1.59
N HIS A 339 14.24 -24.35 -2.29
CA HIS A 339 14.98 -24.80 -3.45
C HIS A 339 16.05 -25.82 -3.05
N GLU A 340 16.82 -25.51 -2.01
CA GLU A 340 17.88 -26.36 -1.47
C GLU A 340 17.37 -27.69 -0.90
N ILE A 341 16.12 -27.74 -0.40
CA ILE A 341 15.51 -29.00 0.04
C ILE A 341 14.83 -29.74 -1.13
N ARG A 342 14.25 -29.02 -2.09
CA ARG A 342 13.55 -29.65 -3.24
C ARG A 342 14.50 -30.45 -4.11
N THR A 343 15.69 -29.94 -4.41
CA THR A 343 16.67 -30.62 -5.26
C THR A 343 17.07 -32.02 -4.77
N PRO A 344 17.56 -32.20 -3.52
CA PRO A 344 17.88 -33.54 -3.03
C PRO A 344 16.64 -34.43 -2.91
N MET A 345 15.47 -33.87 -2.58
CA MET A 345 14.23 -34.63 -2.47
C MET A 345 13.74 -35.16 -3.82
N ASN A 346 13.83 -34.35 -4.87
CA ASN A 346 13.53 -34.78 -6.23
C ASN A 346 14.48 -35.91 -6.69
N GLY A 347 15.75 -35.86 -6.29
CA GLY A 347 16.70 -36.94 -6.52
C GLY A 347 16.29 -38.25 -5.81
N VAL A 348 15.85 -38.17 -4.55
CA VAL A 348 15.35 -39.33 -3.79
C VAL A 348 14.09 -39.90 -4.45
N LEU A 349 13.12 -39.05 -4.81
CA LEU A 349 11.87 -39.48 -5.45
C LEU A 349 12.10 -40.10 -6.82
N GLY A 350 12.97 -39.50 -7.64
CA GLY A 350 13.36 -40.06 -8.93
C GLY A 350 14.00 -41.44 -8.78
N MET A 351 14.86 -41.64 -7.77
CA MET A 351 15.44 -42.96 -7.48
C MET A 351 14.42 -43.97 -7.00
N THR A 352 13.43 -43.56 -6.20
CA THR A 352 12.33 -44.47 -5.80
C THR A 352 11.46 -44.86 -6.99
N GLU A 353 11.13 -43.94 -7.88
CA GLU A 353 10.35 -44.23 -9.09
C GLU A 353 11.09 -45.19 -10.03
N LEU A 354 12.41 -45.05 -10.15
CA LEU A 354 13.24 -46.01 -10.87
C LEU A 354 13.21 -47.40 -10.23
N LEU A 355 13.27 -47.48 -8.89
CA LEU A 355 13.20 -48.75 -8.17
C LEU A 355 11.84 -49.42 -8.33
N LEU A 356 10.73 -48.67 -8.29
CA LEU A 356 9.38 -49.19 -8.50
C LEU A 356 9.22 -49.86 -9.88
N ASN A 357 9.99 -49.44 -10.87
CA ASN A 357 10.01 -50.00 -12.21
C ASN A 357 10.97 -51.20 -12.37
N THR A 358 11.54 -51.71 -11.27
CA THR A 358 12.36 -52.93 -11.26
C THR A 358 11.61 -54.11 -10.64
N ASN A 359 12.14 -55.33 -10.80
CA ASN A 359 11.57 -56.50 -10.14
C ASN A 359 11.87 -56.46 -8.63
N LEU A 360 10.95 -55.89 -7.87
CA LEU A 360 11.00 -55.81 -6.42
C LEU A 360 10.23 -56.98 -5.78
N THR A 361 10.73 -57.48 -4.65
CA THR A 361 9.93 -58.34 -3.76
C THR A 361 8.85 -57.51 -3.08
N SER A 362 7.77 -58.14 -2.58
CA SER A 362 6.65 -57.41 -1.93
C SER A 362 7.11 -56.56 -0.75
N GLN A 363 8.15 -56.99 -0.03
CA GLN A 363 8.73 -56.24 1.08
C GLN A 363 9.55 -55.02 0.59
N GLN A 364 10.31 -55.17 -0.50
CA GLN A 364 11.05 -54.06 -1.10
C GLN A 364 10.12 -53.03 -1.76
N LEU A 365 9.05 -53.48 -2.42
CA LEU A 365 8.02 -52.61 -2.96
C LEU A 365 7.45 -51.70 -1.87
N ASN A 366 7.03 -52.28 -0.75
CA ASN A 366 6.50 -51.53 0.39
C ASN A 366 7.52 -50.53 0.97
N PHE A 367 8.81 -50.88 1.03
CA PHE A 367 9.86 -49.93 1.44
C PHE A 367 10.00 -48.76 0.47
N VAL A 368 10.00 -49.02 -0.83
CA VAL A 368 10.15 -47.99 -1.86
C VAL A 368 8.91 -47.09 -1.90
N GLU A 369 7.70 -47.65 -1.82
CA GLU A 369 6.44 -46.92 -1.67
C GLU A 369 6.47 -46.03 -0.42
N THR A 370 6.91 -46.55 0.73
CA THR A 370 7.02 -45.78 1.97
C THR A 370 8.00 -44.60 1.84
N ILE A 371 9.14 -44.79 1.16
CA ILE A 371 10.11 -43.71 0.91
C ILE A 371 9.50 -42.66 -0.02
N SER A 372 8.82 -43.08 -1.08
CA SER A 372 8.14 -42.20 -2.04
C SER A 372 7.06 -41.37 -1.36
N ASP A 373 6.16 -42.01 -0.59
CA ASP A 373 5.11 -41.34 0.18
C ASP A 373 5.69 -40.33 1.18
N SER A 374 6.79 -40.69 1.84
CA SER A 374 7.47 -39.80 2.80
C SER A 374 8.10 -38.59 2.11
N GLY A 375 8.65 -38.78 0.91
CA GLY A 375 9.25 -37.71 0.12
C GLY A 375 8.20 -36.74 -0.43
N ASP A 376 7.10 -37.26 -0.96
CA ASP A 376 5.96 -36.45 -1.39
C ASP A 376 5.33 -35.68 -0.21
N ALA A 377 5.22 -36.31 0.95
CA ALA A 377 4.76 -35.64 2.17
C ALA A 377 5.67 -34.46 2.54
N LEU A 378 7.00 -34.65 2.50
CA LEU A 378 7.95 -33.58 2.81
C LEU A 378 7.89 -32.42 1.81
N LEU A 379 7.79 -32.71 0.51
CA LEU A 379 7.64 -31.68 -0.51
C LEU A 379 6.35 -30.88 -0.32
N ASN A 380 5.24 -31.54 0.02
CA ASN A 380 3.99 -30.86 0.34
C ASN A 380 4.13 -29.92 1.55
N ILE A 381 4.83 -30.35 2.61
CA ILE A 381 5.11 -29.50 3.78
C ILE A 381 5.89 -28.24 3.40
N ILE A 382 6.91 -28.39 2.55
CA ILE A 382 7.74 -27.28 2.09
C ILE A 382 6.92 -26.32 1.23
N ASN A 383 6.11 -26.85 0.31
CA ASN A 383 5.23 -26.05 -0.54
C ASN A 383 4.18 -25.30 0.29
N ASP A 384 3.57 -25.93 1.30
CA ASP A 384 2.65 -25.28 2.24
C ASP A 384 3.32 -24.10 2.97
N LEU A 385 4.57 -24.29 3.39
CA LEU A 385 5.33 -23.25 4.10
C LEU A 385 5.66 -22.07 3.18
N LEU A 386 6.04 -22.34 1.93
CA LEU A 386 6.24 -21.31 0.92
C LEU A 386 4.95 -20.55 0.60
N ASP A 387 3.84 -21.27 0.36
CA ASP A 387 2.55 -20.66 0.09
C ASP A 387 2.13 -19.77 1.26
N PHE A 388 2.31 -20.23 2.51
CA PHE A 388 2.05 -19.42 3.70
C PHE A 388 2.92 -18.14 3.74
N SER A 389 4.21 -18.25 3.44
CA SER A 389 5.13 -17.09 3.38
C SER A 389 4.72 -16.07 2.29
N LYS A 390 4.28 -16.54 1.12
CA LYS A 390 3.76 -15.68 0.05
C LYS A 390 2.46 -14.98 0.44
N ILE A 391 1.61 -15.67 1.19
CA ILE A 391 0.36 -15.10 1.73
C ILE A 391 0.67 -14.02 2.78
N GLU A 392 1.56 -14.27 3.75
CA GLU A 392 1.93 -13.28 4.78
C GLU A 392 2.54 -12.02 4.16
N SER A 393 3.29 -12.16 3.06
CA SER A 393 3.91 -11.03 2.34
C SER A 393 3.00 -10.34 1.33
N GLY A 394 1.75 -10.81 1.15
CA GLY A 394 0.79 -10.23 0.21
C GLY A 394 1.16 -10.40 -1.28
N LYS A 395 2.09 -11.29 -1.61
CA LYS A 395 2.60 -11.53 -2.98
C LYS A 395 1.83 -12.59 -3.75
N LEU A 396 0.80 -13.19 -3.16
CA LEU A 396 -0.02 -14.19 -3.84
C LEU A 396 -1.05 -13.49 -4.72
N GLU A 397 -1.06 -13.80 -6.02
CA GLU A 397 -2.04 -13.30 -6.98
C GLU A 397 -2.92 -14.44 -7.49
N LEU A 398 -4.18 -14.13 -7.82
CA LEU A 398 -5.13 -15.09 -8.41
C LEU A 398 -5.08 -14.99 -9.93
N TYR A 399 -4.95 -16.14 -10.59
CA TYR A 399 -4.99 -16.21 -12.05
C TYR A 399 -6.41 -16.54 -12.54
N TYR A 400 -7.09 -15.56 -13.14
CA TYR A 400 -8.48 -15.73 -13.57
C TYR A 400 -8.56 -16.38 -14.96
N GLU A 401 -9.07 -17.61 -15.02
CA GLU A 401 -9.33 -18.33 -16.26
C GLU A 401 -10.78 -18.82 -16.35
N ALA A 402 -11.28 -19.03 -17.56
CA ALA A 402 -12.59 -19.64 -17.78
C ALA A 402 -12.45 -21.16 -17.77
N PHE A 403 -13.19 -21.85 -16.89
CA PHE A 403 -13.17 -23.31 -16.80
C PHE A 403 -14.52 -23.88 -16.33
N ASN A 404 -14.70 -25.18 -16.57
CA ASN A 404 -15.85 -25.94 -16.06
C ASN A 404 -15.56 -26.42 -14.63
N LEU A 405 -16.27 -25.85 -13.66
CA LEU A 405 -16.12 -26.15 -12.24
C LEU A 405 -16.60 -27.56 -11.89
N GLN A 406 -17.60 -28.10 -12.59
CA GLN A 406 -18.08 -29.46 -12.37
C GLN A 406 -17.03 -30.49 -12.81
N GLU A 407 -16.42 -30.32 -13.99
CA GLU A 407 -15.32 -31.18 -14.45
C GLU A 407 -14.09 -31.08 -13.54
N CYS A 408 -13.79 -29.87 -13.04
CA CYS A 408 -12.75 -29.66 -12.05
C CYS A 408 -13.01 -30.50 -10.79
N LEU A 409 -14.24 -30.45 -10.24
CA LEU A 409 -14.62 -31.27 -9.09
C LEU A 409 -14.54 -32.77 -9.40
N GLU A 410 -15.09 -33.22 -10.53
CA GLU A 410 -15.09 -34.64 -10.93
C GLU A 410 -13.66 -35.19 -11.05
N SER A 411 -12.73 -34.42 -11.62
CA SER A 411 -11.33 -34.83 -11.71
C SER A 411 -10.62 -34.94 -10.34
N ILE A 412 -11.09 -34.20 -9.33
CA ILE A 412 -10.60 -34.32 -7.95
C ILE A 412 -11.22 -35.56 -7.30
N ILE A 413 -12.49 -35.81 -7.53
CA ILE A 413 -13.17 -37.01 -7.05
C ILE A 413 -12.51 -38.28 -7.62
N ASP A 414 -12.13 -38.29 -8.90
CA ASP A 414 -11.39 -39.39 -9.54
C ASP A 414 -10.05 -39.65 -8.85
N LEU A 415 -9.34 -38.60 -8.42
CA LEU A 415 -8.06 -38.71 -7.70
C LEU A 415 -8.19 -39.46 -6.36
N PHE A 416 -9.33 -39.31 -5.68
CA PHE A 416 -9.59 -39.95 -4.39
C PHE A 416 -10.33 -41.29 -4.50
N ALA A 417 -10.85 -41.65 -5.66
CA ALA A 417 -11.63 -42.88 -5.84
C ALA A 417 -10.86 -44.18 -5.49
N PRO A 418 -9.57 -44.38 -5.90
CA PRO A 418 -8.80 -45.56 -5.49
C PRO A 418 -8.56 -45.61 -3.98
N LYS A 419 -8.31 -44.46 -3.36
CA LYS A 419 -8.10 -44.34 -1.91
C LYS A 419 -9.37 -44.67 -1.13
N ALA A 420 -10.51 -44.18 -1.60
CA ALA A 420 -11.83 -44.48 -1.05
C ALA A 420 -12.10 -45.99 -1.07
N PHE A 421 -11.83 -46.65 -2.20
CA PHE A 421 -11.96 -48.10 -2.34
C PHE A 421 -11.07 -48.87 -1.37
N ASN A 422 -9.77 -48.54 -1.32
CA ASN A 422 -8.80 -49.21 -0.45
C ASN A 422 -9.13 -49.05 1.04
N GLN A 423 -9.65 -47.89 1.44
CA GLN A 423 -10.04 -47.60 2.81
C GLN A 423 -11.48 -48.05 3.14
N LYS A 424 -12.24 -48.57 2.16
CA LYS A 424 -13.66 -48.93 2.30
C LYS A 424 -14.51 -47.77 2.83
N ILE A 425 -14.20 -46.56 2.36
CA ILE A 425 -14.96 -45.33 2.64
C ILE A 425 -15.70 -44.98 1.37
N GLU A 426 -16.98 -44.65 1.50
CA GLU A 426 -17.79 -44.24 0.36
C GLU A 426 -17.51 -42.79 -0.02
N LEU A 427 -17.33 -42.55 -1.31
CA LEU A 427 -17.13 -41.22 -1.87
C LEU A 427 -18.30 -40.89 -2.80
N ALA A 428 -18.95 -39.76 -2.56
CA ALA A 428 -20.00 -39.28 -3.44
C ALA A 428 -19.98 -37.75 -3.56
N TYR A 429 -20.57 -37.22 -4.63
CA TYR A 429 -20.77 -35.78 -4.77
C TYR A 429 -22.15 -35.45 -5.31
N TYR A 430 -22.61 -34.25 -5.02
CA TYR A 430 -23.87 -33.70 -5.47
C TYR A 430 -23.67 -32.30 -6.06
N TRP A 431 -24.21 -32.10 -7.26
CA TRP A 431 -24.15 -30.83 -7.97
C TRP A 431 -25.57 -30.28 -8.14
N HIS A 432 -25.88 -29.17 -7.48
CA HIS A 432 -27.22 -28.60 -7.52
C HIS A 432 -27.56 -28.11 -8.96
N PRO A 433 -28.76 -28.38 -9.51
CA PRO A 433 -29.09 -28.10 -10.91
C PRO A 433 -29.02 -26.63 -11.31
N SER A 434 -29.36 -25.72 -10.38
CA SER A 434 -29.29 -24.28 -10.63
C SER A 434 -27.88 -23.71 -10.61
N THR A 435 -26.87 -24.54 -10.33
CA THR A 435 -25.46 -24.12 -10.24
C THR A 435 -24.83 -24.05 -11.63
N PRO A 436 -24.38 -22.84 -12.06
CA PRO A 436 -23.65 -22.68 -13.32
C PRO A 436 -22.35 -23.48 -13.32
N LYS A 437 -22.02 -24.10 -14.46
CA LYS A 437 -20.85 -24.97 -14.59
C LYS A 437 -19.61 -24.18 -14.99
N ASN A 438 -19.78 -23.21 -15.88
CA ASN A 438 -18.66 -22.46 -16.45
C ASN A 438 -18.45 -21.12 -15.72
N ILE A 439 -17.30 -20.98 -15.05
CA ILE A 439 -16.96 -19.83 -14.20
C ILE A 439 -15.61 -19.22 -14.60
N ILE A 440 -15.34 -18.00 -14.14
CA ILE A 440 -14.05 -17.31 -14.31
C ILE A 440 -13.38 -17.16 -12.95
N LEU A 441 -12.38 -17.98 -12.66
CA LEU A 441 -11.60 -17.97 -11.41
C LEU A 441 -10.29 -18.75 -11.59
N ASP A 442 -9.48 -18.83 -10.55
CA ASP A 442 -8.29 -19.66 -10.50
C ASP A 442 -8.64 -21.13 -10.17
N SER A 443 -8.63 -22.00 -11.19
CA SER A 443 -8.97 -23.41 -11.05
C SER A 443 -7.99 -24.16 -10.13
N ARG A 444 -6.71 -23.74 -10.10
CA ARG A 444 -5.66 -24.38 -9.31
C ARG A 444 -5.88 -24.13 -7.83
N ARG A 445 -6.26 -22.90 -7.45
CA ARG A 445 -6.54 -22.55 -6.05
C ARG A 445 -7.83 -23.18 -5.54
N VAL A 446 -8.88 -23.24 -6.37
CA VAL A 446 -10.11 -24.00 -6.03
C VAL A 446 -9.78 -25.47 -5.81
N ARG A 447 -9.01 -26.09 -6.71
CA ARG A 447 -8.54 -27.48 -6.57
C ARG A 447 -7.75 -27.66 -5.28
N GLN A 448 -6.84 -26.75 -4.93
CA GLN A 448 -6.01 -26.82 -3.73
C GLN A 448 -6.88 -26.86 -2.45
N VAL A 449 -7.91 -26.02 -2.37
CA VAL A 449 -8.86 -26.02 -1.24
C VAL A 449 -9.60 -27.36 -1.15
N LEU A 450 -10.16 -27.83 -2.26
CA LEU A 450 -10.94 -29.08 -2.30
C LEU A 450 -10.11 -30.31 -1.97
N VAL A 451 -8.90 -30.44 -2.54
CA VAL A 451 -7.98 -31.56 -2.26
C VAL A 451 -7.61 -31.61 -0.78
N ASN A 452 -7.39 -30.45 -0.15
CA ASN A 452 -7.04 -30.38 1.26
C ASN A 452 -8.21 -30.83 2.15
N LEU A 453 -9.41 -30.31 1.90
CA LEU A 453 -10.60 -30.68 2.68
C LEU A 453 -10.97 -32.17 2.50
N LEU A 454 -10.89 -32.69 1.27
CA LEU A 454 -11.13 -34.11 0.98
C LEU A 454 -10.07 -35.01 1.64
N SER A 455 -8.78 -34.63 1.55
CA SER A 455 -7.70 -35.36 2.21
C SER A 455 -7.91 -35.45 3.72
N ASN A 456 -8.35 -34.36 4.36
CA ASN A 456 -8.73 -34.36 5.76
C ASN A 456 -9.94 -35.27 6.03
N GLY A 457 -10.97 -35.24 5.18
CA GLY A 457 -12.13 -36.13 5.27
C GLY A 457 -11.74 -37.61 5.31
N PHE A 458 -10.91 -38.06 4.36
CA PHE A 458 -10.40 -39.45 4.32
C PHE A 458 -9.47 -39.79 5.48
N LYS A 459 -8.67 -38.83 5.93
CA LYS A 459 -7.71 -39.03 7.02
C LYS A 459 -8.38 -39.27 8.37
N PHE A 460 -9.51 -38.60 8.64
CA PHE A 460 -10.21 -38.64 9.92
C PHE A 460 -11.46 -39.53 9.93
N THR A 461 -11.79 -40.14 8.78
CA THR A 461 -12.85 -41.14 8.64
C THR A 461 -12.22 -42.51 8.51
N LYS A 462 -12.66 -43.48 9.33
CA LYS A 462 -12.19 -44.88 9.22
C LYS A 462 -13.14 -45.75 8.42
N ASN A 463 -14.43 -45.63 8.72
CA ASN A 463 -15.53 -46.30 8.04
C ASN A 463 -16.66 -45.25 7.85
N GLY A 464 -17.43 -45.37 6.78
CA GLY A 464 -18.56 -44.47 6.49
C GLY A 464 -18.38 -43.77 5.16
N ALA A 465 -18.69 -42.47 5.09
CA ALA A 465 -18.75 -41.73 3.83
C ALA A 465 -18.12 -40.34 3.91
N VAL A 466 -17.58 -39.90 2.78
CA VAL A 466 -17.13 -38.54 2.50
C VAL A 466 -17.92 -38.02 1.30
N THR A 467 -18.62 -36.89 1.47
CA THR A 467 -19.49 -36.32 0.45
C THR A 467 -19.17 -34.87 0.15
N VAL A 468 -19.27 -34.48 -1.12
CA VAL A 468 -19.11 -33.08 -1.55
C VAL A 468 -20.41 -32.58 -2.16
N SER A 469 -20.94 -31.46 -1.68
CA SER A 469 -22.09 -30.80 -2.30
C SER A 469 -21.73 -29.40 -2.78
N VAL A 470 -22.26 -29.00 -3.94
CA VAL A 470 -22.04 -27.67 -4.54
C VAL A 470 -23.38 -27.03 -4.89
N SER A 471 -23.61 -25.83 -4.36
CA SER A 471 -24.77 -25.00 -4.67
C SER A 471 -24.35 -23.58 -5.05
N SER A 472 -25.25 -22.78 -5.64
CA SER A 472 -24.97 -21.38 -5.92
C SER A 472 -26.17 -20.45 -5.64
N LYS A 473 -25.84 -19.19 -5.36
CA LYS A 473 -26.80 -18.10 -5.15
C LYS A 473 -26.37 -16.87 -5.97
N VAL A 474 -27.32 -16.18 -6.58
CA VAL A 474 -27.06 -14.95 -7.34
C VAL A 474 -26.91 -13.77 -6.36
N ILE A 475 -25.79 -13.04 -6.44
CA ILE A 475 -25.52 -11.89 -5.55
C ILE A 475 -25.85 -10.55 -6.23
N SER A 476 -25.65 -10.42 -7.54
CA SER A 476 -25.94 -9.18 -8.26
C SER A 476 -26.56 -9.47 -9.63
N GLN A 477 -27.76 -8.94 -9.84
CA GLN A 477 -28.52 -9.03 -11.10
C GLN A 477 -28.34 -7.78 -11.99
N GLY A 478 -27.65 -6.74 -11.52
CA GLY A 478 -27.57 -5.42 -12.19
C GLY A 478 -26.37 -5.19 -13.12
N GLU A 479 -25.37 -6.08 -13.15
CA GLU A 479 -24.20 -5.96 -14.05
C GLU A 479 -24.41 -6.73 -15.37
N LYS A 480 -23.73 -6.33 -16.46
CA LYS A 480 -23.75 -7.02 -17.78
C LYS A 480 -23.41 -8.52 -17.72
N LYS A 481 -22.83 -9.01 -16.61
CA LYS A 481 -22.62 -10.43 -16.30
C LYS A 481 -22.97 -10.66 -14.81
N PRO A 482 -23.96 -11.51 -14.48
CA PRO A 482 -24.33 -11.77 -13.09
C PRO A 482 -23.18 -12.41 -12.30
N ARG A 483 -23.02 -12.00 -11.04
CA ARG A 483 -22.10 -12.64 -10.09
C ARG A 483 -22.83 -13.68 -9.26
N TYR A 484 -22.20 -14.83 -9.12
CA TYR A 484 -22.68 -15.94 -8.31
C TYR A 484 -21.73 -16.17 -7.14
N GLN A 485 -22.30 -16.51 -5.99
CA GLN A 485 -21.57 -17.14 -4.91
C GLN A 485 -21.86 -18.62 -4.94
N PHE A 486 -20.80 -19.41 -5.03
CA PHE A 486 -20.84 -20.86 -4.98
C PHE A 486 -20.52 -21.28 -3.55
N GLU A 487 -21.31 -22.19 -3.00
CA GLU A 487 -21.12 -22.78 -1.69
C GLU A 487 -20.79 -24.25 -1.85
N PHE A 488 -19.67 -24.65 -1.27
CA PHE A 488 -19.19 -26.03 -1.23
C PHE A 488 -19.30 -26.54 0.18
N ALA A 489 -19.81 -27.76 0.35
CA ALA A 489 -19.79 -28.46 1.63
C ALA A 489 -19.12 -29.83 1.47
N VAL A 490 -18.01 -30.04 2.18
CA VAL A 490 -17.30 -31.31 2.29
C VAL A 490 -17.65 -31.93 3.63
N LYS A 491 -18.44 -32.99 3.60
CA LYS A 491 -18.98 -33.67 4.79
C LYS A 491 -18.33 -35.05 4.96
N ASP A 492 -17.83 -35.31 6.15
CA ASP A 492 -17.30 -36.60 6.57
C ASP A 492 -18.11 -37.19 7.73
N THR A 493 -18.13 -38.52 7.86
CA THR A 493 -18.72 -39.24 8.99
C THR A 493 -17.67 -39.69 10.02
N GLY A 494 -16.57 -38.95 10.13
CA GLY A 494 -15.42 -39.29 10.95
C GLY A 494 -15.60 -38.99 12.45
N ILE A 495 -14.47 -38.82 13.15
CA ILE A 495 -14.43 -38.63 14.61
C ILE A 495 -15.13 -37.36 15.12
N GLY A 496 -15.40 -36.39 14.24
CA GLY A 496 -15.90 -35.07 14.62
C GLY A 496 -14.89 -34.24 15.43
N ILE A 497 -15.25 -32.98 15.71
CA ILE A 497 -14.37 -31.97 16.31
C ILE A 497 -15.12 -31.28 17.45
N SER A 498 -14.46 -31.14 18.61
CA SER A 498 -15.04 -30.44 19.76
C SER A 498 -15.17 -28.92 19.53
N LEU A 499 -16.08 -28.26 20.25
CA LEU A 499 -16.34 -26.83 20.09
C LEU A 499 -15.10 -25.96 20.39
N GLU A 500 -14.29 -26.33 21.39
CA GLU A 500 -13.04 -25.63 21.71
C GLU A 500 -12.01 -25.72 20.58
N GLN A 501 -11.93 -26.88 19.93
CA GLN A 501 -10.99 -27.13 18.84
C GLN A 501 -11.43 -26.43 17.55
N GLN A 502 -12.74 -26.34 17.27
CA GLN A 502 -13.28 -25.62 16.10
C GLN A 502 -12.83 -24.16 16.04
N ASN A 503 -12.76 -23.46 17.18
CA ASN A 503 -12.30 -22.08 17.28
C ASN A 503 -10.79 -21.89 16.99
N ARG A 504 -10.02 -22.98 17.00
CA ARG A 504 -8.57 -22.96 16.78
C ARG A 504 -8.18 -23.40 15.38
N LEU A 505 -8.94 -24.26 14.70
CA LEU A 505 -8.61 -24.89 13.41
C LEU A 505 -8.03 -23.97 12.32
N PHE A 506 -8.50 -22.71 12.25
CA PHE A 506 -8.05 -21.74 11.24
C PHE A 506 -6.93 -20.80 11.75
N LYS A 507 -6.27 -21.15 12.85
CA LYS A 507 -5.09 -20.43 13.37
C LYS A 507 -3.79 -21.15 12.96
N PRO A 508 -2.75 -20.40 12.57
CA PRO A 508 -1.47 -20.96 12.16
C PRO A 508 -0.85 -21.80 13.27
N PHE A 509 -0.32 -22.96 12.89
CA PHE A 509 0.33 -23.94 13.77
C PHE A 509 -0.55 -24.49 14.92
N SER A 510 -1.87 -24.25 14.87
CA SER A 510 -2.77 -24.85 15.85
C SER A 510 -2.98 -26.32 15.46
N GLN A 511 -2.52 -27.21 16.33
CA GLN A 511 -2.70 -28.66 16.17
C GLN A 511 -3.56 -29.17 17.31
N VAL A 512 -4.47 -30.09 16.98
CA VAL A 512 -5.65 -30.41 17.78
C VAL A 512 -5.35 -31.24 19.03
N ASP A 513 -4.20 -31.94 19.12
CA ASP A 513 -3.62 -32.50 20.36
C ASP A 513 -2.23 -33.14 20.10
N SER A 514 -1.31 -33.11 21.06
CA SER A 514 0.02 -33.75 20.97
C SER A 514 0.02 -35.28 21.06
N SER A 515 -1.14 -35.89 21.32
CA SER A 515 -1.35 -37.34 21.42
C SER A 515 -1.89 -37.97 20.12
N THR A 516 -2.68 -37.23 19.34
CA THR A 516 -3.20 -37.63 18.02
C THR A 516 -2.23 -37.35 16.88
N THR A 517 -1.27 -36.45 17.08
CA THR A 517 -0.16 -36.15 16.13
C THR A 517 0.70 -37.37 15.80
N ARG A 518 0.91 -38.28 16.76
CA ARG A 518 1.68 -39.52 16.52
C ARG A 518 0.98 -40.51 15.58
N LYS A 519 -0.32 -40.36 15.33
CA LYS A 519 -1.12 -41.33 14.55
C LYS A 519 -1.56 -40.80 13.19
N TYR A 520 -1.61 -39.48 13.00
CA TYR A 520 -2.18 -38.88 11.78
C TYR A 520 -1.33 -37.79 11.08
N GLY A 521 -0.30 -37.20 11.71
CA GLY A 521 0.71 -36.30 11.08
C GLY A 521 0.19 -35.02 10.39
N GLY A 522 0.95 -33.92 10.34
CA GLY A 522 0.60 -32.73 9.52
C GLY A 522 1.14 -31.41 10.07
N THR A 523 1.31 -30.41 9.22
CA THR A 523 1.87 -29.09 9.56
C THR A 523 0.91 -28.18 10.32
N GLY A 524 -0.40 -28.39 10.14
CA GLY A 524 -1.43 -27.48 10.64
C GLY A 524 -1.56 -26.19 9.81
N LEU A 525 -0.86 -26.08 8.67
CA LEU A 525 -0.94 -24.93 7.76
C LEU A 525 -2.07 -25.06 6.74
N GLY A 526 -2.45 -26.28 6.38
CA GLY A 526 -3.40 -26.53 5.29
C GLY A 526 -4.73 -25.77 5.41
N LEU A 527 -5.38 -25.78 6.57
CA LEU A 527 -6.66 -25.06 6.76
C LEU A 527 -6.50 -23.54 6.78
N VAL A 528 -5.33 -23.04 7.20
CA VAL A 528 -5.00 -21.61 7.19
C VAL A 528 -4.79 -21.12 5.76
N ILE A 529 -4.07 -21.90 4.95
CA ILE A 529 -3.90 -21.64 3.51
C ILE A 529 -5.28 -21.68 2.83
N CYS A 530 -6.12 -22.67 3.13
CA CYS A 530 -7.48 -22.72 2.59
C CYS A 530 -8.30 -21.47 2.94
N LYS A 531 -8.21 -20.99 4.17
CA LYS A 531 -8.90 -19.77 4.61
C LYS A 531 -8.45 -18.56 3.80
N HIS A 532 -7.15 -18.33 3.67
CA HIS A 532 -6.65 -17.20 2.91
C HIS A 532 -7.01 -17.28 1.42
N LEU A 533 -6.88 -18.46 0.79
CA LEU A 533 -7.28 -18.65 -0.61
C LEU A 533 -8.78 -18.36 -0.81
N VAL A 534 -9.63 -18.81 0.11
CA VAL A 534 -11.07 -18.55 0.06
C VAL A 534 -11.40 -17.06 0.25
N GLU A 535 -10.72 -16.37 1.17
CA GLU A 535 -10.87 -14.93 1.37
C GLU A 535 -10.44 -14.14 0.13
N MET A 536 -9.33 -14.53 -0.51
CA MET A 536 -8.86 -13.95 -1.77
C MET A 536 -9.84 -14.18 -2.92
N MET A 537 -10.51 -15.33 -2.97
CA MET A 537 -11.59 -15.64 -3.93
C MET A 537 -12.93 -14.97 -3.56
N GLY A 538 -12.93 -14.05 -2.59
CA GLY A 538 -14.09 -13.26 -2.20
C GLY A 538 -15.16 -14.06 -1.47
N GLY A 539 -14.76 -15.04 -0.65
CA GLY A 539 -15.68 -15.87 0.13
C GLY A 539 -15.22 -16.12 1.56
N LYS A 540 -15.84 -17.11 2.22
CA LYS A 540 -15.61 -17.48 3.61
C LYS A 540 -15.54 -18.99 3.77
N ILE A 541 -14.72 -19.48 4.71
CA ILE A 541 -14.64 -20.89 5.12
C ILE A 541 -15.07 -21.04 6.59
N TRP A 542 -15.79 -22.12 6.92
CA TRP A 542 -16.17 -22.47 8.29
C TRP A 542 -16.40 -23.98 8.43
N VAL A 543 -16.65 -24.44 9.66
CA VAL A 543 -16.91 -25.85 9.96
C VAL A 543 -18.11 -25.97 10.89
N GLU A 544 -18.90 -27.02 10.68
CA GLU A 544 -19.93 -27.50 11.60
C GLU A 544 -19.60 -28.95 11.95
N SER A 545 -19.39 -29.25 13.23
CA SER A 545 -18.97 -30.59 13.65
C SER A 545 -19.49 -30.94 15.02
N GLN A 546 -19.76 -32.24 15.23
CA GLN A 546 -20.10 -32.80 16.53
C GLN A 546 -19.25 -34.04 16.78
N LEU A 547 -18.66 -34.13 17.98
CA LEU A 547 -17.81 -35.26 18.37
C LEU A 547 -18.55 -36.59 18.19
N GLY A 548 -17.94 -37.52 17.46
CA GLY A 548 -18.47 -38.85 17.14
C GLY A 548 -19.49 -38.91 16.01
N LYS A 549 -19.90 -37.79 15.40
CA LYS A 549 -20.88 -37.74 14.30
C LYS A 549 -20.33 -37.24 12.96
N GLY A 550 -19.04 -36.93 12.90
CA GLY A 550 -18.38 -36.36 11.72
C GLY A 550 -18.38 -34.83 11.67
N SER A 551 -17.90 -34.28 10.56
CA SER A 551 -17.76 -32.84 10.34
C SER A 551 -18.23 -32.43 8.95
N THR A 552 -18.68 -31.18 8.82
CA THR A 552 -18.96 -30.56 7.53
C THR A 552 -18.15 -29.27 7.42
N PHE A 553 -17.22 -29.24 6.47
CA PHE A 553 -16.45 -28.05 6.13
C PHE A 553 -17.12 -27.33 4.97
N TYR A 554 -17.49 -26.08 5.20
CA TYR A 554 -18.11 -25.24 4.20
C TYR A 554 -17.13 -24.18 3.73
N PHE A 555 -17.12 -23.90 2.43
CA PHE A 555 -16.50 -22.69 1.92
C PHE A 555 -17.29 -22.10 0.77
N THR A 556 -17.22 -20.78 0.62
CA THR A 556 -17.83 -20.08 -0.51
C THR A 556 -16.77 -19.47 -1.40
N ILE A 557 -17.06 -19.32 -2.70
CA ILE A 557 -16.27 -18.51 -3.63
C ILE A 557 -17.20 -17.60 -4.43
N THR A 558 -16.71 -16.43 -4.82
CA THR A 558 -17.47 -15.51 -5.66
C THR A 558 -16.87 -15.48 -7.06
N SER A 559 -17.69 -15.73 -8.09
CA SER A 559 -17.19 -15.75 -9.47
C SER A 559 -18.23 -15.21 -10.47
N LYS A 560 -17.72 -14.75 -11.62
CA LYS A 560 -18.50 -14.40 -12.80
C LYS A 560 -18.67 -15.66 -13.64
N ILE A 561 -19.84 -15.84 -14.24
CA ILE A 561 -20.09 -16.94 -15.17
C ILE A 561 -19.71 -16.54 -16.60
N THR A 562 -19.25 -17.51 -17.39
CA THR A 562 -19.31 -17.41 -18.87
C THR A 562 -20.71 -17.83 -19.34
N ARG A 563 -21.09 -17.55 -20.60
CA ARG A 563 -22.43 -17.91 -21.09
C ARG A 563 -22.62 -19.42 -20.99
N ASP A 564 -23.34 -19.86 -19.98
CA ASP A 564 -23.77 -21.25 -19.85
C ASP A 564 -25.07 -21.42 -20.65
N VAL A 565 -25.07 -22.33 -21.61
CA VAL A 565 -26.30 -22.73 -22.30
C VAL A 565 -26.96 -23.77 -21.41
N PRO A 566 -28.13 -23.51 -20.81
CA PRO A 566 -28.83 -24.55 -20.07
C PRO A 566 -29.11 -25.71 -21.04
N LYS A 567 -28.55 -26.90 -20.77
CA LYS A 567 -29.00 -28.12 -21.43
C LYS A 567 -30.46 -28.31 -21.01
N THR A 568 -31.39 -28.05 -21.93
CA THR A 568 -32.80 -28.41 -21.77
C THR A 568 -32.88 -29.90 -21.47
N ILE A 569 -33.51 -30.26 -20.34
CA ILE A 569 -33.79 -31.66 -20.01
C ILE A 569 -34.60 -32.23 -21.19
N PRO A 570 -34.13 -33.29 -21.86
CA PRO A 570 -34.84 -33.88 -22.97
C PRO A 570 -36.16 -34.46 -22.46
N PRO A 571 -37.25 -34.33 -23.24
CA PRO A 571 -38.56 -34.82 -22.84
C PRO A 571 -38.61 -36.35 -22.61
N SER A 572 -37.59 -37.10 -23.05
CA SER A 572 -37.44 -38.56 -22.89
C SER A 572 -37.39 -39.03 -21.44
N LEU A 573 -36.88 -38.20 -20.51
CA LEU A 573 -36.66 -38.59 -19.13
C LEU A 573 -37.83 -38.21 -18.20
N SER A 574 -38.60 -37.17 -18.53
CA SER A 574 -39.63 -36.63 -17.63
C SER A 574 -40.74 -37.65 -17.33
N GLY A 575 -41.08 -37.84 -16.05
CA GLY A 575 -42.17 -38.70 -15.59
C GLY A 575 -41.84 -40.20 -15.49
N LYS A 576 -40.63 -40.61 -15.87
CA LYS A 576 -40.16 -42.00 -15.75
C LYS A 576 -39.93 -42.40 -14.30
N ARG A 577 -40.36 -43.61 -13.92
CA ARG A 577 -40.21 -44.16 -12.56
C ARG A 577 -38.96 -45.02 -12.46
N ILE A 578 -38.04 -44.70 -11.54
CA ILE A 578 -36.80 -45.45 -11.33
C ILE A 578 -36.79 -46.05 -9.93
N LEU A 579 -36.52 -47.35 -9.83
CA LEU A 579 -36.24 -48.00 -8.55
C LEU A 579 -34.72 -47.98 -8.28
N ILE A 580 -34.31 -47.46 -7.14
CA ILE A 580 -32.90 -47.36 -6.73
C ILE A 580 -32.68 -48.30 -5.55
N PHE A 581 -31.65 -49.12 -5.65
CA PHE A 581 -31.26 -50.07 -4.62
C PHE A 581 -29.78 -49.91 -4.27
N ASP A 582 -29.50 -49.36 -3.10
CA ASP A 582 -28.15 -49.16 -2.58
C ASP A 582 -28.17 -49.31 -1.05
N GLU A 583 -27.19 -50.03 -0.50
CA GLU A 583 -27.06 -50.28 0.95
C GLU A 583 -26.76 -48.98 1.71
N ASN A 584 -26.13 -48.01 1.04
CA ASN A 584 -25.77 -46.74 1.63
C ASN A 584 -26.87 -45.69 1.50
N ALA A 585 -27.31 -45.20 2.66
CA ALA A 585 -28.32 -44.15 2.77
C ALA A 585 -27.94 -42.87 2.00
N THR A 586 -26.65 -42.53 1.96
CA THR A 586 -26.12 -41.33 1.32
C THR A 586 -26.18 -41.43 -0.20
N ASN A 587 -25.80 -42.58 -0.78
CA ASN A 587 -25.93 -42.82 -2.22
C ASN A 587 -27.40 -42.81 -2.64
N CYS A 588 -28.27 -43.47 -1.87
CA CYS A 588 -29.72 -43.43 -2.10
C CYS A 588 -30.24 -41.99 -2.15
N GLN A 589 -29.86 -41.15 -1.17
CA GLN A 589 -30.27 -39.75 -1.12
C GLN A 589 -29.77 -38.95 -2.33
N ILE A 590 -28.48 -39.09 -2.68
CA ILE A 590 -27.87 -38.36 -3.79
C ILE A 590 -28.51 -38.77 -5.13
N LEU A 591 -28.65 -40.07 -5.38
CA LEU A 591 -29.28 -40.59 -6.61
C LEU A 591 -30.75 -40.17 -6.71
N THR A 592 -31.48 -40.22 -5.59
CA THR A 592 -32.88 -39.75 -5.52
C THR A 592 -32.97 -38.28 -5.92
N GLN A 593 -32.12 -37.42 -5.37
CA GLN A 593 -32.12 -35.98 -5.72
C GLN A 593 -31.75 -35.76 -7.19
N GLN A 594 -30.65 -36.37 -7.67
CA GLN A 594 -30.21 -36.22 -9.07
C GLN A 594 -31.28 -36.65 -10.08
N ILE A 595 -31.99 -37.75 -9.79
CA ILE A 595 -33.05 -38.26 -10.66
C ILE A 595 -34.30 -37.36 -10.58
N GLN A 596 -34.67 -36.87 -9.39
CA GLN A 596 -35.76 -35.88 -9.24
C GLN A 596 -35.49 -34.60 -10.03
N ASP A 597 -34.23 -34.14 -10.08
CA ASP A 597 -33.82 -32.95 -10.82
C ASP A 597 -34.09 -33.09 -12.33
N TRP A 598 -34.07 -34.31 -12.86
CA TRP A 598 -34.43 -34.63 -14.25
C TRP A 598 -35.93 -34.85 -14.45
N LYS A 599 -36.77 -34.49 -13.46
CA LYS A 599 -38.23 -34.65 -13.43
C LYS A 599 -38.70 -36.11 -13.52
N MET A 600 -37.84 -37.04 -13.10
CA MET A 600 -38.18 -38.45 -12.94
C MET A 600 -38.75 -38.71 -11.53
N LEU A 601 -39.30 -39.90 -11.33
CA LEU A 601 -39.92 -40.34 -10.08
C LEU A 601 -39.09 -41.47 -9.45
N PRO A 602 -38.04 -41.16 -8.68
CA PRO A 602 -37.24 -42.18 -8.02
C PRO A 602 -37.93 -42.72 -6.76
N ILE A 603 -37.80 -44.02 -6.55
CA ILE A 603 -38.14 -44.71 -5.31
C ILE A 603 -36.89 -45.45 -4.87
N ALA A 604 -36.39 -45.16 -3.67
CA ALA A 604 -35.16 -45.75 -3.15
C ALA A 604 -35.43 -46.61 -1.90
N THR A 605 -34.75 -47.74 -1.78
CA THR A 605 -34.75 -48.54 -0.55
C THR A 605 -33.38 -49.15 -0.30
N GLN A 606 -33.08 -49.36 0.99
CA GLN A 606 -31.88 -50.03 1.49
C GLN A 606 -32.12 -51.53 1.72
N GLN A 607 -33.37 -52.01 1.62
CA GLN A 607 -33.75 -53.37 1.97
C GLN A 607 -34.23 -54.17 0.76
N GLN A 608 -33.59 -55.32 0.53
CA GLN A 608 -33.87 -56.19 -0.62
C GLN A 608 -35.34 -56.66 -0.67
N ASN A 609 -35.89 -57.04 0.48
CA ASN A 609 -37.26 -57.57 0.57
C ASN A 609 -38.30 -56.52 0.19
N GLN A 610 -38.10 -55.28 0.63
CA GLN A 610 -38.99 -54.17 0.33
C GLN A 610 -38.98 -53.82 -1.17
N ALA A 611 -37.80 -53.86 -1.81
CA ALA A 611 -37.70 -53.68 -3.26
C ALA A 611 -38.48 -54.77 -4.03
N LEU A 612 -38.37 -56.03 -3.59
CA LEU A 612 -39.10 -57.15 -4.19
C LEU A 612 -40.61 -57.07 -3.94
N GLU A 613 -41.04 -56.61 -2.76
CA GLU A 613 -42.45 -56.34 -2.47
C GLU A 613 -43.00 -55.25 -3.38
N TRP A 614 -42.30 -54.12 -3.54
CA TRP A 614 -42.71 -53.05 -4.45
C TRP A 614 -42.75 -53.49 -5.91
N LEU A 615 -41.81 -54.33 -6.36
CA LEU A 615 -41.86 -54.90 -7.72
C LEU A 615 -43.01 -55.91 -7.91
N ARG A 616 -43.52 -56.52 -6.84
CA ARG A 616 -44.69 -57.41 -6.87
C ARG A 616 -46.01 -56.64 -6.80
N GLU A 617 -46.06 -55.56 -6.04
CA GLU A 617 -47.26 -54.74 -5.79
C GLU A 617 -47.46 -53.63 -6.83
N GLU A 618 -46.39 -52.94 -7.24
CA GLU A 618 -46.43 -51.81 -8.17
C GLU A 618 -45.85 -52.17 -9.55
N ARG A 619 -46.66 -52.03 -10.60
CA ARG A 619 -46.36 -52.51 -11.97
C ARG A 619 -45.74 -51.47 -12.91
N ASN A 620 -45.31 -50.30 -12.43
CA ASN A 620 -44.98 -49.17 -13.32
C ASN A 620 -43.58 -48.61 -13.05
N PHE A 621 -42.54 -49.45 -12.99
CA PHE A 621 -41.15 -48.97 -13.05
C PHE A 621 -40.66 -49.00 -14.50
N ASP A 622 -39.84 -48.01 -14.87
CA ASP A 622 -39.24 -47.90 -16.20
C ASP A 622 -37.76 -48.34 -16.21
N ALA A 623 -37.05 -48.30 -15.08
CA ALA A 623 -35.70 -48.86 -14.92
C ALA A 623 -35.38 -49.16 -13.44
N ILE A 624 -34.38 -50.02 -13.20
CA ILE A 624 -33.84 -50.33 -11.87
C ILE A 624 -32.33 -50.06 -11.84
N ILE A 625 -31.86 -49.38 -10.78
CA ILE A 625 -30.45 -49.16 -10.47
C ILE A 625 -30.08 -50.02 -9.25
N LEU A 626 -29.05 -50.88 -9.37
CA LEU A 626 -28.62 -51.82 -8.33
C LEU A 626 -27.14 -51.65 -7.96
N ASP A 627 -26.81 -51.63 -6.68
CA ASP A 627 -25.43 -51.70 -6.20
C ASP A 627 -24.84 -53.13 -6.23
N TRP A 628 -23.64 -53.28 -6.81
CA TRP A 628 -22.89 -54.53 -6.88
C TRP A 628 -22.30 -54.96 -5.53
N GLN A 629 -21.95 -54.05 -4.61
CA GLN A 629 -21.34 -54.47 -3.33
C GLN A 629 -22.34 -55.23 -2.44
N MET A 630 -23.64 -54.94 -2.56
CA MET A 630 -24.74 -55.70 -1.98
C MET A 630 -24.85 -57.14 -2.52
N LEU A 631 -24.20 -57.46 -3.65
CA LEU A 631 -24.35 -58.73 -4.37
C LEU A 631 -23.36 -59.82 -3.91
N ASN A 632 -22.51 -59.56 -2.91
CA ASN A 632 -21.33 -60.36 -2.56
C ASN A 632 -21.55 -61.79 -2.00
N ARG A 633 -22.79 -62.25 -1.82
CA ARG A 633 -23.06 -63.69 -1.63
C ARG A 633 -24.21 -64.25 -2.48
N ASP A 634 -25.12 -63.39 -2.94
CA ASP A 634 -26.37 -63.80 -3.59
C ASP A 634 -26.89 -62.82 -4.65
N GLY A 635 -26.10 -61.87 -5.15
CA GLY A 635 -26.70 -60.86 -6.03
C GLY A 635 -27.20 -61.35 -7.39
N LEU A 636 -26.65 -62.46 -7.87
CA LEU A 636 -27.20 -63.17 -9.02
C LEU A 636 -28.58 -63.78 -8.70
N THR A 637 -28.86 -64.15 -7.44
CA THR A 637 -30.18 -64.66 -7.05
C THR A 637 -31.21 -63.53 -7.00
N LEU A 638 -30.87 -62.34 -6.50
CA LEU A 638 -31.75 -61.16 -6.58
C LEU A 638 -32.09 -60.79 -8.03
N VAL A 639 -31.09 -60.68 -8.89
CA VAL A 639 -31.35 -60.34 -10.30
C VAL A 639 -32.14 -61.47 -11.00
N LYS A 640 -31.88 -62.74 -10.68
CA LYS A 640 -32.71 -63.87 -11.15
C LYS A 640 -34.14 -63.80 -10.63
N GLU A 641 -34.36 -63.38 -9.39
CA GLU A 641 -35.69 -63.21 -8.80
C GLU A 641 -36.45 -62.05 -9.44
N ILE A 642 -35.78 -60.93 -9.71
CA ILE A 642 -36.34 -59.82 -10.47
C ILE A 642 -36.73 -60.32 -11.87
N ARG A 643 -35.84 -61.04 -12.57
CA ARG A 643 -36.11 -61.57 -13.92
C ARG A 643 -37.17 -62.70 -13.96
N LYS A 644 -37.51 -63.34 -12.82
CA LYS A 644 -38.64 -64.29 -12.74
C LYS A 644 -40.00 -63.59 -12.80
N LEU A 645 -40.08 -62.30 -12.48
CA LEU A 645 -41.32 -61.52 -12.57
C LEU A 645 -41.59 -61.14 -14.03
N GLN A 646 -42.80 -61.45 -14.52
CA GLN A 646 -43.17 -61.32 -15.94
C GLN A 646 -42.98 -59.90 -16.50
N PHE A 647 -43.23 -58.86 -15.68
CA PHE A 647 -43.05 -57.45 -16.06
C PHE A 647 -41.58 -56.98 -16.05
N CYS A 648 -40.72 -57.67 -15.28
CA CYS A 648 -39.33 -57.26 -15.08
C CYS A 648 -38.35 -58.01 -16.00
N GLN A 649 -38.83 -58.82 -16.97
CA GLN A 649 -37.97 -59.56 -17.89
C GLN A 649 -37.19 -58.63 -18.84
N GLU A 650 -37.87 -57.60 -19.38
CA GLU A 650 -37.31 -56.63 -20.32
C GLU A 650 -36.95 -55.29 -19.67
N LEU A 651 -37.23 -55.14 -18.37
CA LEU A 651 -36.96 -53.90 -17.65
C LEU A 651 -35.45 -53.59 -17.61
N PRO A 652 -35.02 -52.38 -18.02
CA PRO A 652 -33.61 -52.01 -17.98
C PRO A 652 -33.01 -52.11 -16.58
N LEU A 653 -31.90 -52.85 -16.47
CA LEU A 653 -31.12 -52.99 -15.24
C LEU A 653 -29.79 -52.27 -15.39
N ILE A 654 -29.52 -51.32 -14.49
CA ILE A 654 -28.27 -50.57 -14.42
C ILE A 654 -27.54 -50.99 -13.14
N ILE A 655 -26.27 -51.39 -13.25
CA ILE A 655 -25.45 -51.76 -12.09
C ILE A 655 -24.51 -50.63 -11.71
N LEU A 656 -24.36 -50.40 -10.40
CA LEU A 656 -23.33 -49.56 -9.79
C LEU A 656 -22.23 -50.46 -9.23
N THR A 657 -20.99 -50.30 -9.70
CA THR A 657 -19.82 -51.09 -9.26
C THR A 657 -18.77 -50.21 -8.61
N SER A 658 -17.92 -50.78 -7.76
CA SER A 658 -16.76 -50.05 -7.23
C SER A 658 -15.57 -50.11 -8.19
N VAL A 659 -14.70 -49.09 -8.13
CA VAL A 659 -13.42 -49.07 -8.86
C VAL A 659 -12.60 -50.32 -8.52
N GLY A 660 -12.17 -51.08 -9.54
CA GLY A 660 -11.36 -52.29 -9.38
C GLY A 660 -12.08 -53.62 -9.64
N VAL A 661 -13.39 -53.62 -9.85
CA VAL A 661 -14.15 -54.81 -10.28
C VAL A 661 -14.16 -54.89 -11.81
N THR A 662 -13.65 -55.97 -12.39
CA THR A 662 -13.55 -56.15 -13.85
C THR A 662 -14.92 -56.44 -14.47
N GLU A 663 -15.28 -55.71 -15.53
CA GLU A 663 -16.55 -55.89 -16.27
C GLU A 663 -16.78 -57.33 -16.76
N GLN A 664 -15.70 -58.06 -17.06
CA GLN A 664 -15.74 -59.46 -17.50
C GLN A 664 -16.30 -60.43 -16.43
N GLU A 665 -16.13 -60.15 -15.14
CA GLU A 665 -16.72 -60.96 -14.06
C GLU A 665 -18.24 -60.77 -13.91
N ILE A 666 -18.75 -59.64 -14.40
CA ILE A 666 -20.15 -59.20 -14.27
C ILE A 666 -20.97 -59.61 -15.50
N ILE A 667 -20.43 -59.34 -16.70
CA ILE A 667 -21.11 -59.55 -17.99
C ILE A 667 -21.31 -61.05 -18.31
N SER A 668 -20.42 -61.92 -17.81
CA SER A 668 -20.47 -63.36 -18.10
C SER A 668 -21.66 -64.10 -17.45
N LYS A 669 -22.47 -63.45 -16.59
CA LYS A 669 -23.47 -64.14 -15.76
C LYS A 669 -24.92 -63.69 -15.98
N ILE A 670 -25.21 -62.45 -16.41
CA ILE A 670 -26.59 -61.91 -16.60
C ILE A 670 -26.61 -60.76 -17.65
N ASN A 671 -27.73 -60.56 -18.34
CA ASN A 671 -27.98 -59.44 -19.28
C ASN A 671 -28.34 -58.12 -18.56
N PHE A 672 -27.40 -57.17 -18.53
CA PHE A 672 -27.56 -55.82 -17.97
C PHE A 672 -27.58 -54.76 -19.08
N SER A 673 -28.32 -53.67 -18.87
CA SER A 673 -28.47 -52.60 -19.86
C SER A 673 -27.30 -51.59 -19.80
N ALA A 674 -26.72 -51.38 -18.62
CA ALA A 674 -25.53 -50.56 -18.43
C ALA A 674 -24.82 -50.85 -17.10
N ILE A 675 -23.53 -50.51 -17.03
CA ILE A 675 -22.70 -50.59 -15.83
C ILE A 675 -22.12 -49.19 -15.58
N LEU A 676 -22.16 -48.72 -14.33
CA LEU A 676 -21.62 -47.45 -13.87
C LEU A 676 -20.66 -47.69 -12.72
N THR A 677 -19.54 -46.99 -12.69
CA THR A 677 -18.57 -47.06 -11.60
C THR A 677 -18.84 -45.97 -10.56
N LYS A 678 -18.73 -46.32 -9.28
CA LYS A 678 -18.72 -45.38 -8.16
C LYS A 678 -17.32 -44.74 -8.06
N PRO A 679 -17.19 -43.43 -7.80
CA PRO A 679 -18.23 -42.45 -7.53
C PRO A 679 -19.02 -42.06 -8.79
N ILE A 680 -20.36 -42.08 -8.69
CA ILE A 680 -21.26 -41.93 -9.84
C ILE A 680 -21.23 -40.48 -10.33
N LYS A 681 -20.73 -40.28 -11.56
CA LYS A 681 -20.76 -38.97 -12.21
C LYS A 681 -22.16 -38.67 -12.73
N GLN A 682 -22.66 -37.47 -12.43
CA GLN A 682 -23.99 -37.04 -12.85
C GLN A 682 -24.15 -37.05 -14.39
N SER A 683 -23.08 -36.71 -15.12
CA SER A 683 -23.00 -36.78 -16.59
C SER A 683 -23.18 -38.20 -17.11
N GLN A 684 -22.43 -39.15 -16.57
CA GLN A 684 -22.47 -40.56 -16.96
C GLN A 684 -23.81 -41.23 -16.64
N LEU A 685 -24.38 -40.91 -15.46
CA LEU A 685 -25.70 -41.41 -15.08
C LEU A 685 -26.79 -40.88 -16.02
N TYR A 686 -26.75 -39.58 -16.32
CA TYR A 686 -27.69 -38.95 -17.24
C TYR A 686 -27.61 -39.56 -18.65
N GLU A 687 -26.41 -39.67 -19.22
CA GLU A 687 -26.18 -40.24 -20.56
C GLU A 687 -26.62 -41.70 -20.63
N THR A 688 -26.39 -42.45 -19.56
CA THR A 688 -26.82 -43.84 -19.44
C THR A 688 -28.34 -43.95 -19.43
N LEU A 689 -29.03 -43.15 -18.63
CA LEU A 689 -30.50 -43.15 -18.58
C LEU A 689 -31.09 -42.69 -19.91
N ASP A 690 -30.58 -41.60 -20.48
CA ASP A 690 -31.06 -41.09 -21.78
C ASP A 690 -30.84 -42.12 -22.89
N ARG A 691 -29.71 -42.82 -22.92
CA ARG A 691 -29.47 -43.94 -23.84
C ARG A 691 -30.44 -45.10 -23.63
N VAL A 692 -30.64 -45.51 -22.38
CA VAL A 692 -31.56 -46.60 -22.00
C VAL A 692 -33.00 -46.29 -22.42
N PHE A 693 -33.43 -45.02 -22.32
CA PHE A 693 -34.79 -44.60 -22.66
C PHE A 693 -34.99 -44.15 -24.11
N ARG A 694 -33.92 -43.89 -24.88
CA ARG A 694 -33.99 -43.53 -26.30
C ARG A 694 -34.00 -44.72 -27.26
N LEU A 695 -33.45 -45.86 -26.87
CA LEU A 695 -33.29 -47.00 -27.79
C LEU A 695 -34.54 -47.88 -27.84
N GLU A 696 -35.35 -47.66 -28.89
CA GLU A 696 -35.89 -48.78 -29.67
C GLU A 696 -34.69 -49.46 -30.39
N GLN A 697 -34.48 -50.75 -30.06
CA GLN A 697 -33.51 -51.72 -30.60
C GLN A 697 -32.12 -51.90 -29.93
N PRO A 698 -31.67 -53.16 -29.74
CA PRO A 698 -30.38 -53.50 -29.18
C PRO A 698 -29.31 -53.56 -30.27
N THR A 699 -28.27 -52.74 -30.15
CA THR A 699 -26.99 -53.01 -30.85
C THR A 699 -25.89 -53.17 -29.81
N ALA A 700 -25.26 -54.33 -29.88
CA ALA A 700 -24.13 -54.75 -29.09
C ALA A 700 -22.98 -53.73 -29.15
N ILE A 701 -22.25 -53.69 -28.05
CA ILE A 701 -21.09 -52.87 -27.76
C ILE A 701 -19.97 -53.14 -28.78
N VAL A 702 -19.47 -52.08 -29.43
CA VAL A 702 -18.12 -52.02 -29.99
C VAL A 702 -17.42 -50.80 -29.41
N GLU A 703 -16.56 -51.10 -28.44
CA GLU A 703 -15.23 -50.53 -28.20
C GLU A 703 -15.00 -49.02 -28.41
N SER A 704 -14.76 -48.33 -27.29
CA SER A 704 -13.87 -47.18 -27.24
C SER A 704 -12.86 -47.39 -26.10
N ASN A 705 -11.84 -48.22 -26.39
CA ASN A 705 -10.44 -48.12 -25.92
C ASN A 705 -9.67 -49.41 -26.27
N SER A 706 -9.46 -49.63 -27.56
CA SER A 706 -8.49 -50.59 -28.11
C SER A 706 -7.48 -49.84 -28.98
N MET A 707 -6.80 -48.84 -28.44
CA MET A 707 -5.58 -48.28 -29.02
C MET A 707 -4.45 -48.52 -28.04
N ASN A 708 -3.88 -49.72 -28.06
CA ASN A 708 -2.61 -50.07 -27.44
C ASN A 708 -2.17 -51.46 -27.94
N MET A 709 -1.91 -51.61 -29.26
CA MET A 709 -1.16 -52.79 -29.75
C MET A 709 -0.50 -52.61 -31.13
N ILE A 710 -0.13 -51.40 -31.54
CA ILE A 710 0.68 -51.16 -32.77
C ILE A 710 1.95 -50.30 -32.51
N GLU A 711 2.18 -49.79 -31.30
CA GLU A 711 3.30 -48.86 -31.01
C GLU A 711 4.62 -49.52 -30.54
N SER A 712 4.99 -50.68 -31.09
CA SER A 712 6.23 -51.37 -30.67
C SER A 712 7.30 -51.51 -31.75
N ILE A 713 7.21 -50.77 -32.87
CA ILE A 713 8.18 -50.91 -33.98
C ILE A 713 8.90 -49.60 -34.40
N ASN A 714 8.52 -48.40 -33.92
CA ASN A 714 9.15 -47.14 -34.39
C ASN A 714 9.99 -46.33 -33.36
N ASN A 715 10.13 -46.76 -32.10
CA ASN A 715 10.80 -45.95 -31.07
C ASN A 715 12.35 -45.93 -31.14
N SER A 716 12.98 -46.56 -32.13
CA SER A 716 14.45 -46.69 -32.19
C SER A 716 15.17 -45.65 -33.07
N LEU A 717 14.48 -44.60 -33.57
CA LEU A 717 15.05 -43.66 -34.55
C LEU A 717 15.27 -42.23 -34.04
N LEU A 718 14.75 -41.85 -32.86
CA LEU A 718 14.92 -40.49 -32.33
C LEU A 718 16.27 -40.32 -31.63
N SER A 719 17.06 -39.33 -32.07
CA SER A 719 18.31 -38.91 -31.42
C SER A 719 18.02 -37.83 -30.37
N ILE A 720 18.14 -38.19 -29.09
CA ILE A 720 17.81 -37.32 -27.96
C ILE A 720 19.10 -36.84 -27.26
N LEU A 721 19.15 -35.56 -26.86
CA LEU A 721 20.20 -34.99 -26.00
C LEU A 721 19.56 -34.53 -24.67
N VAL A 722 20.19 -34.87 -23.55
CA VAL A 722 19.78 -34.39 -22.22
C VAL A 722 20.84 -33.43 -21.69
N ALA A 723 20.45 -32.19 -21.45
CA ALA A 723 21.29 -31.16 -20.84
C ALA A 723 20.85 -30.95 -19.38
N GLU A 724 21.69 -31.34 -18.43
CA GLU A 724 21.43 -31.30 -16.99
C GLU A 724 22.77 -31.24 -16.26
N ASP A 725 22.93 -30.36 -15.28
CA ASP A 725 24.19 -30.18 -14.55
C ASP A 725 24.38 -31.19 -13.41
N ASN A 726 23.27 -31.69 -12.86
CA ASN A 726 23.27 -32.64 -11.75
C ASN A 726 23.36 -34.10 -12.24
N GLN A 727 24.44 -34.79 -11.85
CA GLN A 727 24.69 -36.20 -12.22
C GLN A 727 23.58 -37.17 -11.80
N VAL A 728 22.87 -36.90 -10.71
CA VAL A 728 21.74 -37.73 -10.25
C VAL A 728 20.56 -37.56 -11.21
N ASN A 729 20.23 -36.32 -11.56
CA ASN A 729 19.13 -36.01 -12.49
C ASN A 729 19.44 -36.51 -13.91
N GLN A 730 20.68 -36.39 -14.38
CA GLN A 730 21.14 -36.98 -15.65
C GLN A 730 20.85 -38.49 -15.69
N LYS A 731 21.21 -39.20 -14.62
CA LYS A 731 21.00 -40.64 -14.51
C LYS A 731 19.52 -41.01 -14.48
N VAL A 732 18.69 -40.21 -13.81
CA VAL A 732 17.22 -40.38 -13.78
C VAL A 732 16.63 -40.19 -15.18
N ALA A 733 16.94 -39.08 -15.86
CA ALA A 733 16.45 -38.79 -17.20
C ALA A 733 16.88 -39.87 -18.22
N LEU A 734 18.14 -40.30 -18.19
CA LEU A 734 18.66 -41.38 -19.05
C LEU A 734 17.92 -42.71 -18.84
N LEU A 735 17.66 -43.08 -17.57
CA LEU A 735 16.96 -44.33 -17.27
C LEU A 735 15.48 -44.27 -17.63
N MET A 736 14.82 -43.12 -17.46
CA MET A 736 13.44 -42.90 -17.91
C MET A 736 13.33 -43.03 -19.43
N LEU A 737 14.25 -42.40 -20.19
CA LEU A 737 14.30 -42.53 -21.65
C LEU A 737 14.59 -43.96 -22.09
N LYS A 738 15.51 -44.66 -21.41
CA LYS A 738 15.82 -46.07 -21.67
C LYS A 738 14.62 -46.99 -21.44
N ASN A 739 13.83 -46.75 -20.40
CA ASN A 739 12.60 -47.50 -20.12
C ASN A 739 11.51 -47.27 -21.18
N LEU A 740 11.51 -46.09 -21.82
CA LEU A 740 10.63 -45.77 -22.94
C LEU A 740 11.17 -46.29 -24.30
N GLY A 741 12.34 -46.91 -24.31
CA GLY A 741 12.98 -47.48 -25.51
C GLY A 741 13.93 -46.54 -26.25
N TYR A 742 14.23 -45.36 -25.71
CA TYR A 742 15.09 -44.34 -26.32
C TYR A 742 16.51 -44.36 -25.74
N SER A 743 17.49 -43.97 -26.58
CA SER A 743 18.86 -43.68 -26.16
C SER A 743 19.12 -42.17 -26.24
N ALA A 744 19.83 -41.61 -25.26
CA ALA A 744 20.17 -40.20 -25.25
C ALA A 744 21.63 -39.94 -24.88
N ASP A 745 22.20 -38.90 -25.49
CA ASP A 745 23.51 -38.34 -25.13
C ASP A 745 23.34 -37.31 -23.99
N VAL A 746 24.40 -37.01 -23.23
CA VAL A 746 24.36 -36.08 -22.09
C VAL A 746 25.31 -34.90 -22.29
N ALA A 747 24.86 -33.72 -21.88
CA ALA A 747 25.65 -32.50 -21.74
C ALA A 747 25.47 -31.92 -20.33
N VAL A 748 26.53 -31.36 -19.74
CA VAL A 748 26.47 -30.82 -18.36
C VAL A 748 26.23 -29.32 -18.27
N ASN A 749 26.29 -28.60 -19.40
CA ASN A 749 26.01 -27.16 -19.47
C ASN A 749 25.65 -26.72 -20.90
N GLY A 750 25.23 -25.46 -21.06
CA GLY A 750 24.82 -24.90 -22.37
C GLY A 750 25.94 -24.88 -23.43
N LEU A 751 27.21 -24.78 -23.04
CA LEU A 751 28.33 -24.81 -23.99
C LEU A 751 28.54 -26.21 -24.58
N GLU A 752 28.41 -27.24 -23.76
CA GLU A 752 28.46 -28.63 -24.23
C GLU A 752 27.28 -28.99 -25.13
N VAL A 753 26.09 -28.44 -24.86
CA VAL A 753 24.95 -28.56 -25.78
C VAL A 753 25.30 -27.99 -27.15
N ILE A 754 25.84 -26.77 -27.19
CA ILE A 754 26.24 -26.14 -28.46
C ILE A 754 27.27 -27.01 -29.19
N ALA A 755 28.30 -27.49 -28.48
CA ALA A 755 29.31 -28.37 -29.05
C ALA A 755 28.72 -29.70 -29.56
N ALA A 756 27.73 -30.26 -28.85
CA ALA A 756 27.06 -31.50 -29.22
C ALA A 756 26.22 -31.31 -30.49
N VAL A 757 25.40 -30.27 -30.55
CA VAL A 757 24.51 -29.96 -31.69
C VAL A 757 25.31 -29.57 -32.95
N GLN A 758 26.49 -28.97 -32.80
CA GLN A 758 27.41 -28.73 -33.92
C GLN A 758 28.04 -30.01 -34.49
N ARG A 759 28.20 -31.05 -33.67
CA ARG A 759 28.84 -32.31 -34.07
C ARG A 759 27.85 -33.33 -34.62
N LYS A 760 26.62 -33.33 -34.10
CA LYS A 760 25.58 -34.32 -34.39
C LYS A 760 24.21 -33.64 -34.40
N SER A 761 23.37 -33.99 -35.35
CA SER A 761 21.98 -33.55 -35.38
C SER A 761 21.15 -34.36 -34.36
N TYR A 762 20.37 -33.66 -33.55
CA TYR A 762 19.44 -34.24 -32.59
C TYR A 762 18.01 -33.87 -32.97
N ASP A 763 17.07 -34.78 -32.75
CA ASP A 763 15.65 -34.56 -32.98
C ASP A 763 15.01 -33.85 -31.78
N ILE A 764 15.43 -34.23 -30.57
CA ILE A 764 14.90 -33.69 -29.31
C ILE A 764 16.04 -33.34 -28.36
N ILE A 765 15.94 -32.18 -27.71
CA ILE A 765 16.81 -31.78 -26.62
C ILE A 765 15.96 -31.53 -25.38
N LEU A 766 16.19 -32.31 -24.33
CA LEU A 766 15.69 -32.02 -22.98
C LEU A 766 16.68 -31.06 -22.31
N MET A 767 16.27 -29.82 -22.09
CA MET A 767 17.16 -28.72 -21.72
C MET A 767 16.86 -28.18 -20.33
N ASP A 768 17.75 -28.36 -19.37
CA ASP A 768 17.66 -27.63 -18.11
C ASP A 768 17.80 -26.12 -18.32
N VAL A 769 16.92 -25.35 -17.68
CA VAL A 769 16.87 -23.88 -17.83
C VAL A 769 18.04 -23.24 -17.10
N GLU A 770 18.33 -23.71 -15.90
CA GLU A 770 19.36 -23.17 -15.01
C GLU A 770 20.56 -24.12 -14.97
N MET A 771 21.60 -23.80 -15.74
CA MET A 771 22.86 -24.55 -15.76
C MET A 771 24.05 -23.59 -15.58
N PRO A 772 25.15 -24.05 -14.96
CA PRO A 772 26.37 -23.26 -14.82
C PRO A 772 27.03 -22.97 -16.17
N GLU A 773 27.88 -21.94 -16.21
CA GLU A 773 28.61 -21.42 -17.40
C GLU A 773 27.73 -20.79 -18.49
N MET A 774 26.71 -21.51 -18.97
CA MET A 774 25.75 -21.02 -19.95
C MET A 774 24.39 -21.65 -19.68
N SER A 775 23.36 -20.79 -19.52
CA SER A 775 22.00 -21.22 -19.24
C SER A 775 21.34 -21.92 -20.43
N GLY A 776 20.31 -22.73 -20.18
CA GLY A 776 19.54 -23.38 -21.24
C GLY A 776 18.82 -22.39 -22.16
N VAL A 777 18.46 -21.21 -21.63
CA VAL A 777 17.86 -20.10 -22.39
C VAL A 777 18.88 -19.49 -23.36
N GLU A 778 20.09 -19.20 -22.89
CA GLU A 778 21.16 -18.67 -23.75
C GLU A 778 21.56 -19.68 -24.84
N ALA A 779 21.69 -20.96 -24.47
CA ALA A 779 21.96 -22.03 -25.42
C ALA A 779 20.84 -22.17 -26.47
N THR A 780 19.57 -22.06 -26.06
CA THR A 780 18.42 -22.10 -26.97
C THR A 780 18.45 -20.93 -27.95
N CYS A 781 18.62 -19.70 -27.46
CA CYS A 781 18.75 -18.51 -28.31
C CYS A 781 19.87 -18.68 -29.34
N TRP A 782 21.01 -19.21 -28.93
CA TRP A 782 22.13 -19.48 -29.82
C TRP A 782 21.76 -20.51 -30.90
N ILE A 783 21.16 -21.65 -30.53
CA ILE A 783 20.73 -22.71 -31.47
C ILE A 783 19.72 -22.15 -32.48
N ARG A 784 18.77 -21.31 -32.03
CA ARG A 784 17.75 -20.72 -32.91
C ARG A 784 18.31 -19.72 -33.91
N GLN A 785 19.40 -19.02 -33.58
CA GLN A 785 20.06 -18.04 -34.45
C GLN A 785 21.01 -18.69 -35.47
N HIS A 786 21.61 -19.84 -35.15
CA HIS A 786 22.71 -20.41 -35.94
C HIS A 786 22.32 -21.61 -36.84
N PHE A 787 21.12 -22.18 -36.67
CA PHE A 787 20.63 -23.29 -37.50
C PHE A 787 19.39 -22.89 -38.33
N PRO A 788 19.25 -23.37 -39.58
CA PRO A 788 18.05 -23.16 -40.39
C PRO A 788 16.86 -23.97 -39.85
N ASP A 789 15.62 -23.50 -40.08
CA ASP A 789 14.40 -24.07 -39.46
C ASP A 789 14.20 -25.58 -39.66
N ASN A 790 14.64 -26.12 -40.80
CA ASN A 790 14.55 -27.56 -41.10
C ASN A 790 15.61 -28.43 -40.40
N GLN A 791 16.55 -27.83 -39.65
CA GLN A 791 17.60 -28.54 -38.90
C GLN A 791 17.59 -28.16 -37.41
N LYS A 792 16.57 -27.44 -36.95
CA LYS A 792 16.44 -27.06 -35.54
C LYS A 792 15.93 -28.24 -34.72
N PRO A 793 16.66 -28.65 -33.66
CA PRO A 793 16.16 -29.65 -32.73
C PRO A 793 14.90 -29.13 -32.02
N TYR A 794 14.00 -30.05 -31.66
CA TYR A 794 12.85 -29.76 -30.81
C TYR A 794 13.34 -29.64 -29.35
N ILE A 795 13.26 -28.43 -28.77
CA ILE A 795 13.83 -28.15 -27.45
C ILE A 795 12.70 -28.13 -26.42
N ILE A 796 12.83 -28.97 -25.39
CA ILE A 796 11.89 -29.09 -24.28
C ILE A 796 12.59 -28.60 -23.02
N ALA A 797 12.09 -27.51 -22.44
CA ALA A 797 12.61 -26.96 -21.20
C ALA A 797 12.37 -27.92 -20.03
N MET A 798 13.36 -28.13 -19.17
CA MET A 798 13.20 -28.78 -17.88
C MET A 798 13.37 -27.70 -16.81
N THR A 799 12.29 -27.31 -16.13
CA THR A 799 12.32 -26.20 -15.16
C THR A 799 11.90 -26.65 -13.76
N ALA A 800 12.58 -26.13 -12.73
CA ALA A 800 12.24 -26.35 -11.33
C ALA A 800 10.97 -25.60 -10.87
N SER A 801 10.51 -24.65 -11.67
CA SER A 801 9.38 -23.77 -11.37
C SER A 801 8.24 -24.00 -12.36
N ALA A 802 7.07 -24.38 -11.84
CA ALA A 802 5.84 -24.47 -12.64
C ALA A 802 5.13 -23.10 -12.78
N MET A 803 5.82 -22.00 -12.45
CA MET A 803 5.28 -20.64 -12.53
C MET A 803 5.21 -20.16 -13.99
N GLN A 804 4.24 -19.29 -14.26
CA GLN A 804 3.89 -18.89 -15.62
C GLN A 804 4.90 -17.91 -16.21
N GLU A 805 5.59 -17.10 -15.39
CA GLU A 805 6.67 -16.22 -15.86
C GLU A 805 7.85 -17.02 -16.40
N ASP A 806 8.30 -18.06 -15.69
CA ASP A 806 9.41 -18.93 -16.12
C ASP A 806 9.05 -19.72 -17.38
N ARG A 807 7.78 -20.15 -17.50
CA ARG A 807 7.26 -20.79 -18.73
C ARG A 807 7.28 -19.83 -19.91
N GLN A 808 6.86 -18.59 -19.71
CA GLN A 808 6.79 -17.61 -20.80
C GLN A 808 8.20 -17.24 -21.28
N ILE A 809 9.16 -17.07 -20.36
CA ILE A 809 10.57 -16.85 -20.68
C ILE A 809 11.13 -18.01 -21.54
N CYS A 810 10.83 -19.26 -21.19
CA CYS A 810 11.25 -20.43 -21.97
C CYS A 810 10.67 -20.41 -23.39
N LEU A 811 9.37 -20.14 -23.55
CA LEU A 811 8.72 -20.09 -24.85
C LEU A 811 9.22 -18.90 -25.70
N ASP A 812 9.37 -17.72 -25.10
CA ASP A 812 9.83 -16.50 -25.77
C ASP A 812 11.28 -16.62 -26.26
N SER A 813 12.11 -17.41 -25.55
CA SER A 813 13.48 -17.74 -25.98
C SER A 813 13.53 -18.72 -27.17
N GLY A 814 12.39 -19.30 -27.56
CA GLY A 814 12.26 -20.19 -28.70
C GLY A 814 12.27 -21.69 -28.36
N MET A 815 12.07 -22.08 -27.09
CA MET A 815 11.83 -23.48 -26.71
C MET A 815 10.43 -23.92 -27.18
N ASN A 816 10.28 -25.19 -27.57
CA ASN A 816 9.05 -25.70 -28.16
C ASN A 816 8.04 -26.19 -27.12
N ASN A 817 8.52 -26.72 -26.00
CA ASN A 817 7.69 -27.22 -24.91
C ASN A 817 8.43 -27.17 -23.57
N TYR A 818 7.79 -27.59 -22.48
CA TYR A 818 8.39 -27.63 -21.15
C TYR A 818 7.90 -28.82 -20.32
N VAL A 819 8.71 -29.22 -19.36
CA VAL A 819 8.44 -30.23 -18.34
C VAL A 819 8.87 -29.67 -16.99
N SER A 820 8.00 -29.78 -15.99
CA SER A 820 8.33 -29.41 -14.61
C SER A 820 9.16 -30.52 -13.96
N LYS A 821 10.25 -30.15 -13.28
CA LYS A 821 11.01 -31.07 -12.41
C LYS A 821 10.27 -31.24 -11.07
N PRO A 822 10.12 -32.47 -10.52
CA PRO A 822 10.67 -33.73 -11.03
C PRO A 822 9.91 -34.24 -12.27
N VAL A 823 10.67 -34.68 -13.27
CA VAL A 823 10.14 -35.21 -14.53
C VAL A 823 9.42 -36.52 -14.24
N LYS A 824 8.11 -36.59 -14.50
CA LYS A 824 7.32 -37.83 -14.37
C LYS A 824 7.34 -38.62 -15.68
N ILE A 825 7.41 -39.94 -15.60
CA ILE A 825 7.45 -40.82 -16.78
C ILE A 825 6.22 -40.59 -17.68
N ASP A 826 5.02 -40.45 -17.11
CA ASP A 826 3.79 -40.23 -17.89
C ASP A 826 3.80 -38.89 -18.64
N GLN A 827 4.33 -37.84 -18.03
CA GLN A 827 4.46 -36.52 -18.68
C GLN A 827 5.48 -36.58 -19.81
N LEU A 828 6.65 -37.19 -19.56
CA LEU A 828 7.68 -37.36 -20.57
C LEU A 828 7.17 -38.21 -21.75
N LYS A 829 6.44 -39.29 -21.46
CA LYS A 829 5.79 -40.13 -22.48
C LYS A 829 4.79 -39.34 -23.32
N SER A 830 3.92 -38.54 -22.69
CA SER A 830 2.94 -37.73 -23.41
C SER A 830 3.58 -36.71 -24.35
N ILE A 831 4.73 -36.13 -23.98
CA ILE A 831 5.41 -35.11 -24.79
C ILE A 831 6.22 -35.76 -25.92
N LEU A 832 6.81 -36.94 -25.68
CA LEU A 832 7.55 -37.69 -26.68
C LEU A 832 6.64 -38.40 -27.71
N GLN A 833 5.36 -38.65 -27.39
CA GLN A 833 4.38 -39.28 -28.29
C GLN A 833 3.60 -38.28 -29.18
N VAL A 834 3.65 -36.97 -28.91
CA VAL A 834 2.81 -35.96 -29.58
C VAL A 834 3.42 -35.42 -30.90
N ASN A 835 4.49 -36.02 -31.42
CA ASN A 835 5.04 -35.66 -32.74
C ASN A 835 5.12 -36.84 -33.70
#